data_AF-A0A969ZFA3-F1
#
_entry.id   AF-A0A969ZFA3-F1
#
_cell.length_a   1.000
_cell.length_b   1.000
_cell.length_c   1.000
_cell.angle_alpha   90.00
_cell.angle_beta   90.00
_cell.angle_gamma   90.00
#
_symmetry.space_group_name_H-M   'P 1'
#
loop_
_entity.id
_entity.type
_entity.pdbx_description
1 polymer ?
#
loop_
_entity_poly.entity_id
_entity_poly.type
_entity_poly.pdbx_seq_one_letter_code
_entity_poly.pdbx_strand_id
1 'polypeptide(L)'
;MKKLINLTLKCASFMMATVMVGTGFLASLTLSSQRITGNISNGIVAEASETGTVNADTFSWDNASVYFLLTDRFRNGDTSNDHSYNRGLDENGNVINVSDDRGTFHGGDFKGVTQSIEEGYFNDLGVNAIWISAPYEQIHGYIVGGDGSPSFAHYSYHGYYVLDYTNSDANFGTMDEFKELVDTAHEHGIRVVMDIVLNHAGYNSLYDMNEYGFGSVKSGWEDYYYSMTNVNNKDYHSYIDYEADASSWGKWWGPGWIRAGLAGYTEGGGDSYTMSLAGLPDFRTESTATVGIPEFLEKKWKSEGRYDSEVAELKSYLSKHGYDMTVTNCISYWLSSWVREYGVDGFRCDTAKHVEFESWKRLDDMCTEALRTWKANNPDKKLDDLDFWMTGECWDHGVSNDEYYSKGGFDSMINFETTGGGMLAEGKIESVYARYATAINDTPDFNVLSYISSHDSTMARGNMVYLGSALLLLPGGIQIYYGDETNRGLVDSIPFDGIGGAGHSLRSDMNWDSIDETVLSHWQKVGTFRNSHIAVGAGQNTIIKTSSGHAFTRTYESGNIKDRVAFCIAAAANTEVTMDVSNVWKDGDRVVNYYDSSSAVVTDGKVTFNSGANGTVLVQDPDGKPLVTIKGEAEFKGTQKVTVSLKDAKQAVISVDGAKKFIVKDGDSFTIGATAYEGDTVTVSYTAENEKGVVNGKATFYKAYGNEDIGGGGEEEREDNIIRVKMANGSAPYLYAWTGSSTALTAAWPGTKLTEKDSDGYYTFEFDKDISTYNVIINDGGTGKTSDITGLKGKVTVNVASDFTTNINGGSVEIVENTATIHIKPYSDAAPFLYVWDNSGSYNGGFPGKQLSNPDEDGWYTFVKEGVSSLNCIVGDGGSTNRTGDITGITGEAWITIKSADNTKYDIEKTPVIESKYTLLRKEARAVKNLTASDYTQASYKKLYSYIEQADKLVALGEKEADITEVETTYNNILNAKKALVLATPSISSASAGSTAITGKAAYGSKVTVKLNNKTYTAVTDEITGVWKVNVATALKSTDVLYVSANRDDLKSGELTYKMSGGDVITGGWKQVDSSWYYYDSNGTMATGWKEIDSKWYYFNTSGVMQTSKWISGKYYVKSDGKMATSEFVDNNKYYVDANGKWVKSTGWIKINSKMYYLSNGVVQTSTWKKVGGKWYYFDTSGVMQTSKWISGQYYVKDDGKMATSEWVDGGKYYVGSDGKWIKGYK
;
A
#
# COMPACT_ATOMS: atom_id res chain seq x y z
N MET A 1 39.53 2.41 -41.97
CA MET A 1 40.31 2.19 -43.20
C MET A 1 41.35 1.14 -42.84
N LYS A 2 41.32 -0.10 -43.30
CA LYS A 2 40.40 -0.84 -44.17
C LYS A 2 40.37 -2.26 -43.59
N LYS A 3 39.30 -3.02 -43.52
CA LYS A 3 37.87 -3.00 -43.92
C LYS A 3 37.58 -4.53 -43.76
N LEU A 4 36.52 -5.06 -43.15
CA LEU A 4 35.12 -4.86 -43.48
C LEU A 4 34.30 -5.97 -42.74
N ILE A 5 33.10 -5.63 -42.24
CA ILE A 5 31.83 -6.40 -42.37
C ILE A 5 31.65 -7.68 -41.50
N ASN A 6 30.77 -7.61 -40.47
CA ASN A 6 29.35 -8.10 -40.43
C ASN A 6 29.28 -9.61 -40.08
N LEU A 7 28.25 -10.23 -39.51
CA LEU A 7 26.90 -9.93 -39.02
C LEU A 7 26.54 -11.21 -38.23
N THR A 8 26.01 -11.08 -37.02
CA THR A 8 24.74 -11.67 -36.55
C THR A 8 24.33 -13.12 -36.91
N LEU A 9 23.82 -13.81 -35.87
CA LEU A 9 22.76 -14.86 -35.82
C LEU A 9 23.14 -16.36 -35.80
N LYS A 10 22.77 -16.96 -34.66
CA LYS A 10 21.85 -18.12 -34.48
C LYS A 10 22.41 -19.53 -34.16
N CYS A 11 22.11 -19.90 -32.91
CA CYS A 11 21.31 -21.07 -32.50
C CYS A 11 21.94 -22.47 -32.44
N ALA A 12 21.87 -22.98 -31.19
CA ALA A 12 21.21 -24.22 -30.79
C ALA A 12 22.04 -25.52 -30.73
N SER A 13 22.42 -25.83 -29.48
CA SER A 13 21.95 -26.98 -28.69
C SER A 13 22.49 -28.40 -28.94
N PHE A 14 22.56 -29.10 -27.80
CA PHE A 14 22.48 -30.55 -27.54
C PHE A 14 23.77 -31.37 -27.28
N MET A 15 23.98 -31.58 -25.97
CA MET A 15 24.07 -32.87 -25.24
C MET A 15 25.34 -33.75 -25.24
N MET A 16 25.87 -33.87 -24.02
CA MET A 16 26.11 -35.07 -23.20
C MET A 16 27.27 -36.05 -23.50
N ALA A 17 28.11 -36.17 -22.45
CA ALA A 17 28.70 -37.37 -21.85
C ALA A 17 29.81 -38.11 -22.65
N THR A 18 30.89 -38.69 -22.09
CA THR A 18 31.17 -39.22 -20.74
C THR A 18 32.68 -39.51 -20.61
N VAL A 19 33.28 -39.19 -19.44
CA VAL A 19 34.16 -40.06 -18.60
C VAL A 19 35.57 -40.51 -19.08
N MET A 20 36.63 -40.10 -18.36
CA MET A 20 37.44 -40.95 -17.44
C MET A 20 38.63 -40.17 -16.82
N VAL A 21 38.61 -39.97 -15.49
CA VAL A 21 39.42 -40.65 -14.44
C VAL A 21 40.88 -40.19 -14.35
N GLY A 22 41.23 -39.63 -13.18
CA GLY A 22 42.60 -39.42 -12.71
C GLY A 22 42.63 -39.09 -11.21
N THR A 23 42.62 -40.12 -10.38
CA THR A 23 42.87 -40.10 -8.93
C THR A 23 44.29 -39.67 -8.57
N GLY A 24 44.49 -38.93 -7.47
CA GLY A 24 45.82 -38.66 -6.91
C GLY A 24 45.85 -37.80 -5.63
N PHE A 25 45.58 -38.45 -4.50
CA PHE A 25 45.84 -38.16 -3.07
C PHE A 25 46.63 -36.90 -2.61
N LEU A 26 46.07 -36.36 -1.51
CA LEU A 26 46.54 -35.45 -0.44
C LEU A 26 48.04 -35.27 -0.16
N ALA A 27 48.39 -34.02 0.19
CA ALA A 27 49.29 -33.69 1.29
C ALA A 27 48.72 -32.50 2.08
N SER A 28 48.32 -32.76 3.33
CA SER A 28 47.81 -31.78 4.29
C SER A 28 48.94 -30.89 4.84
N LEU A 29 48.71 -29.58 4.88
CA LEU A 29 49.48 -28.63 5.67
C LEU A 29 48.51 -27.94 6.63
N THR A 30 48.56 -28.34 7.89
CA THR A 30 47.90 -27.68 9.02
C THR A 30 48.47 -26.27 9.18
N LEU A 31 47.63 -25.25 9.01
CA LEU A 31 47.87 -23.89 9.47
C LEU A 31 46.95 -23.63 10.66
N SER A 32 47.50 -23.72 11.86
CA SER A 32 46.89 -23.15 13.07
C SER A 32 47.00 -21.62 12.99
N SER A 33 45.87 -20.91 12.92
CA SER A 33 45.86 -19.44 13.03
C SER A 33 45.93 -19.03 14.50
N GLN A 34 47.13 -18.73 14.99
CA GLN A 34 47.31 -17.93 16.20
C GLN A 34 46.95 -16.47 15.88
N ARG A 35 45.97 -15.90 16.61
CA ARG A 35 45.71 -14.45 16.63
C ARG A 35 46.95 -13.73 17.19
N ILE A 36 47.60 -12.90 16.38
CA ILE A 36 48.67 -11.98 16.84
C ILE A 36 48.01 -10.65 17.21
N THR A 37 47.98 -10.36 18.49
CA THR A 37 47.79 -9.01 19.04
C THR A 37 49.09 -8.22 18.92
N GLY A 38 49.06 -7.06 18.27
CA GLY A 38 50.23 -6.20 18.11
C GLY A 38 49.88 -4.76 17.73
N ASN A 39 49.93 -3.87 18.72
CA ASN A 39 49.95 -2.42 18.54
C ASN A 39 51.13 -1.98 17.64
N ILE A 40 50.85 -1.18 16.61
CA ILE A 40 51.86 -0.31 15.99
C ILE A 40 51.24 1.08 15.75
N SER A 41 51.85 2.06 16.39
CA SER A 41 51.62 3.49 16.22
C SER A 41 52.41 4.08 15.03
N ASN A 42 51.91 5.22 14.54
CA ASN A 42 52.52 6.21 13.63
C ASN A 42 52.38 6.00 12.11
N GLY A 43 51.32 6.64 11.57
CA GLY A 43 51.46 7.85 10.77
C GLY A 43 52.02 7.73 9.36
N ILE A 44 51.14 7.75 8.36
CA ILE A 44 51.30 8.41 7.06
C ILE A 44 49.90 8.87 6.62
N VAL A 45 49.79 10.16 6.30
CA VAL A 45 48.62 10.80 5.70
C VAL A 45 48.51 10.32 4.25
N ALA A 46 47.40 9.70 3.87
CA ALA A 46 47.05 9.43 2.48
C ALA A 46 45.58 9.78 2.24
N GLU A 47 45.35 10.51 1.16
CA GLU A 47 44.10 11.18 0.78
C GLU A 47 42.93 10.19 0.60
N ALA A 48 41.77 10.62 1.11
CA ALA A 48 40.51 9.89 1.01
C ALA A 48 39.96 9.94 -0.42
N SER A 49 39.94 8.77 -1.07
CA SER A 49 39.14 8.50 -2.26
C SER A 49 38.97 6.99 -2.36
N GLU A 50 37.87 6.46 -1.84
CA GLU A 50 37.15 5.36 -2.47
C GLU A 50 35.78 5.22 -1.79
N THR A 51 34.74 5.46 -2.59
CA THR A 51 33.35 5.14 -2.30
C THR A 51 33.26 3.63 -2.03
N GLY A 52 33.08 3.25 -0.77
CA GLY A 52 32.88 1.86 -0.38
C GLY A 52 31.58 1.34 -1.00
N THR A 53 31.70 0.51 -2.03
CA THR A 53 30.63 -0.38 -2.46
C THR A 53 30.34 -1.36 -1.33
N VAL A 54 29.13 -1.30 -0.76
CA VAL A 54 28.59 -2.31 0.16
C VAL A 54 28.56 -3.63 -0.63
N ASN A 55 29.33 -4.62 -0.17
CA ASN A 55 29.41 -5.94 -0.77
C ASN A 55 28.25 -6.79 -0.24
N ALA A 56 27.55 -7.52 -1.11
CA ALA A 56 26.30 -8.20 -0.78
C ALA A 56 26.42 -9.44 0.12
N ASP A 57 27.63 -9.87 0.54
CA ASP A 57 27.81 -11.03 1.42
C ASP A 57 28.55 -10.67 2.71
N THR A 58 27.78 -10.17 3.68
CA THR A 58 28.27 -9.84 5.05
C THR A 58 27.27 -10.25 6.13
N PHE A 59 26.58 -11.40 5.98
CA PHE A 59 25.70 -11.91 7.04
C PHE A 59 26.49 -12.15 8.34
N SER A 60 25.86 -11.86 9.47
CA SER A 60 26.30 -12.24 10.81
C SER A 60 25.08 -12.58 11.66
N TRP A 61 25.20 -13.61 12.51
CA TRP A 61 24.18 -13.94 13.50
C TRP A 61 23.93 -12.79 14.49
N ASP A 62 24.91 -11.90 14.69
CA ASP A 62 24.79 -10.66 15.48
C ASP A 62 23.80 -9.64 14.91
N ASN A 63 23.45 -9.77 13.63
CA ASN A 63 22.45 -8.96 12.95
C ASN A 63 21.31 -9.81 12.38
N ALA A 64 21.15 -11.06 12.83
CA ALA A 64 20.11 -11.94 12.32
C ALA A 64 18.71 -11.35 12.56
N SER A 65 17.86 -11.54 11.55
CA SER A 65 16.42 -11.33 11.57
C SER A 65 15.77 -12.69 11.37
N VAL A 66 15.51 -13.39 12.48
CA VAL A 66 14.92 -14.74 12.48
C VAL A 66 13.41 -14.61 12.42
N TYR A 67 12.77 -15.16 11.39
CA TYR A 67 11.31 -15.23 11.33
C TYR A 67 10.85 -16.59 11.86
N PHE A 68 10.21 -16.59 13.02
CA PHE A 68 9.67 -17.79 13.64
C PHE A 68 8.22 -18.01 13.21
N LEU A 69 7.98 -19.13 12.55
CA LEU A 69 6.66 -19.60 12.13
C LEU A 69 6.37 -20.99 12.70
N LEU A 70 5.12 -21.21 13.10
CA LEU A 70 4.60 -22.56 13.32
C LEU A 70 4.18 -23.11 11.97
N THR A 71 4.80 -24.20 11.53
CA THR A 71 4.62 -24.74 10.17
C THR A 71 3.13 -24.97 9.89
N ASP A 72 2.41 -25.63 10.80
CA ASP A 72 0.97 -25.93 10.72
C ASP A 72 0.07 -24.69 10.61
N ARG A 73 0.49 -23.54 11.16
CA ARG A 73 -0.35 -22.33 11.29
C ARG A 73 0.00 -21.25 10.28
N PHE A 74 1.01 -21.50 9.44
CA PHE A 74 1.51 -20.49 8.53
C PHE A 74 0.80 -20.50 7.19
N ARG A 75 0.94 -21.56 6.38
CA ARG A 75 0.33 -21.62 5.05
C ARG A 75 0.18 -23.07 4.58
N ASN A 76 -1.02 -23.45 4.18
CA ASN A 76 -1.31 -24.76 3.60
C ASN A 76 -1.03 -24.72 2.09
N GLY A 77 0.03 -25.41 1.65
CA GLY A 77 0.46 -25.51 0.26
C GLY A 77 0.07 -26.83 -0.42
N ASP A 78 -0.25 -27.85 0.37
CA ASP A 78 -0.72 -29.15 -0.08
C ASP A 78 -1.77 -29.78 0.84
N THR A 79 -3.03 -29.47 0.56
CA THR A 79 -4.20 -30.09 1.22
C THR A 79 -4.27 -31.63 1.15
N SER A 80 -3.44 -32.30 0.33
CA SER A 80 -3.44 -33.76 0.25
C SER A 80 -2.85 -34.44 1.48
N ASN A 81 -2.09 -33.70 2.30
CA ASN A 81 -1.42 -34.20 3.49
C ASN A 81 -2.12 -33.83 4.82
N ASP A 82 -3.19 -33.01 4.79
CA ASP A 82 -3.93 -32.46 5.95
C ASP A 82 -4.41 -33.53 6.95
N HIS A 83 -4.65 -34.75 6.46
CA HIS A 83 -5.20 -35.87 7.24
C HIS A 83 -4.26 -37.07 7.33
N SER A 84 -2.95 -36.83 7.24
CA SER A 84 -1.95 -37.88 7.44
C SER A 84 -2.16 -38.61 8.78
N TYR A 85 -1.87 -39.91 8.80
CA TYR A 85 -2.11 -40.79 9.95
C TYR A 85 -3.57 -40.85 10.44
N ASN A 86 -4.54 -40.53 9.57
CA ASN A 86 -5.97 -40.45 9.89
C ASN A 86 -6.33 -39.35 10.91
N ARG A 87 -5.48 -38.32 11.06
CA ARG A 87 -5.75 -37.21 11.97
C ARG A 87 -6.98 -36.43 11.51
N GLY A 88 -7.92 -36.21 12.44
CA GLY A 88 -9.18 -35.51 12.14
C GLY A 88 -10.17 -36.29 11.27
N LEU A 89 -9.94 -37.60 11.07
CA LEU A 89 -10.86 -38.49 10.33
C LEU A 89 -11.63 -39.43 11.27
N ASP A 90 -12.83 -39.82 10.87
CA ASP A 90 -13.57 -40.91 11.49
C ASP A 90 -13.00 -42.28 11.08
N GLU A 91 -13.53 -43.36 11.66
CA GLU A 91 -13.11 -44.74 11.38
C GLU A 91 -13.26 -45.15 9.90
N ASN A 92 -14.06 -44.41 9.13
CA ASN A 92 -14.34 -44.66 7.71
C ASN A 92 -13.52 -43.74 6.79
N GLY A 93 -12.66 -42.87 7.36
CA GLY A 93 -11.83 -41.93 6.62
C GLY A 93 -12.54 -40.63 6.22
N ASN A 94 -13.68 -40.27 6.84
CA ASN A 94 -14.34 -38.99 6.59
C ASN A 94 -13.86 -37.91 7.56
N VAL A 95 -13.73 -36.68 7.07
CA VAL A 95 -13.35 -35.53 7.91
C VAL A 95 -14.40 -35.27 8.99
N ILE A 96 -13.94 -35.16 10.24
CA ILE A 96 -14.78 -34.85 11.39
C ILE A 96 -14.90 -33.33 11.53
N ASN A 97 -16.12 -32.83 11.74
CA ASN A 97 -16.32 -31.44 12.11
C ASN A 97 -16.08 -31.26 13.62
N VAL A 98 -14.90 -30.75 13.98
CA VAL A 98 -14.50 -30.54 15.37
C VAL A 98 -14.95 -29.15 15.82
N SER A 99 -15.70 -29.08 16.92
CA SER A 99 -16.23 -27.80 17.42
C SER A 99 -15.18 -26.91 18.11
N ASP A 100 -14.09 -27.51 18.58
CA ASP A 100 -12.94 -26.84 19.18
C ASP A 100 -11.66 -27.45 18.60
N ASP A 101 -11.14 -26.81 17.56
CA ASP A 101 -10.04 -27.27 16.72
C ASP A 101 -8.68 -26.69 17.13
N ARG A 102 -8.61 -25.91 18.22
CA ARG A 102 -7.40 -25.19 18.66
C ARG A 102 -6.13 -26.04 18.75
N GLY A 103 -6.30 -27.31 19.10
CA GLY A 103 -5.27 -28.31 19.30
C GLY A 103 -5.12 -29.29 18.13
N THR A 104 -5.77 -29.02 17.00
CA THR A 104 -5.71 -29.86 15.79
C THR A 104 -4.74 -29.29 14.76
N PHE A 105 -4.47 -30.07 13.71
CA PHE A 105 -3.72 -29.62 12.53
C PHE A 105 -4.61 -28.75 11.64
N HIS A 106 -4.07 -27.63 11.18
CA HIS A 106 -4.72 -26.66 10.29
C HIS A 106 -4.15 -26.73 8.85
N GLY A 107 -3.12 -27.56 8.64
CA GLY A 107 -2.65 -27.98 7.32
C GLY A 107 -1.50 -27.14 6.77
N GLY A 108 -0.90 -26.25 7.57
CA GLY A 108 0.32 -25.57 7.15
C GLY A 108 1.51 -26.53 7.00
N ASP A 109 2.28 -26.36 5.93
CA ASP A 109 3.24 -27.38 5.48
C ASP A 109 4.52 -26.77 4.84
N PHE A 110 5.49 -27.62 4.51
CA PHE A 110 6.76 -27.19 3.89
C PHE A 110 6.55 -26.51 2.55
N LYS A 111 5.54 -26.91 1.78
CA LYS A 111 5.26 -26.36 0.46
C LYS A 111 4.68 -24.95 0.55
N GLY A 112 3.82 -24.68 1.54
CA GLY A 112 3.31 -23.36 1.83
C GLY A 112 4.41 -22.42 2.32
N VAL A 113 5.35 -22.90 3.14
CA VAL A 113 6.53 -22.12 3.52
C VAL A 113 7.40 -21.82 2.30
N THR A 114 7.68 -22.83 1.46
CA THR A 114 8.45 -22.68 0.21
C THR A 114 7.81 -21.66 -0.73
N GLN A 115 6.49 -21.72 -0.92
CA GLN A 115 5.74 -20.75 -1.73
C GLN A 115 5.94 -19.31 -1.21
N SER A 116 5.93 -19.10 0.10
CA SER A 116 6.16 -17.77 0.68
C SER A 116 7.60 -17.27 0.48
N ILE A 117 8.59 -18.17 0.41
CA ILE A 117 9.98 -17.81 0.05
C ILE A 117 10.03 -17.36 -1.42
N GLU A 118 9.46 -18.15 -2.34
CA GLU A 118 9.43 -17.84 -3.77
C GLU A 118 8.71 -16.53 -4.09
N GLU A 119 7.64 -16.23 -3.36
CA GLU A 119 6.90 -14.97 -3.47
C GLU A 119 7.68 -13.75 -2.95
N GLY A 120 8.82 -13.96 -2.28
CA GLY A 120 9.69 -12.92 -1.76
C GLY A 120 9.26 -12.36 -0.40
N TYR A 121 8.27 -12.95 0.26
CA TYR A 121 7.66 -12.43 1.48
C TYR A 121 8.70 -12.16 2.59
N PHE A 122 9.59 -13.12 2.83
CA PHE A 122 10.65 -13.01 3.83
C PHE A 122 11.74 -11.99 3.41
N ASN A 123 12.15 -11.98 2.14
CA ASN A 123 13.13 -11.03 1.63
C ASN A 123 12.63 -9.58 1.73
N ASP A 124 11.34 -9.34 1.43
CA ASP A 124 10.70 -8.03 1.54
C ASP A 124 10.61 -7.56 2.99
N LEU A 125 10.55 -8.48 3.96
CA LEU A 125 10.66 -8.19 5.39
C LEU A 125 12.10 -7.99 5.86
N GLY A 126 13.12 -8.25 5.02
CA GLY A 126 14.52 -8.25 5.41
C GLY A 126 14.89 -9.40 6.35
N VAL A 127 14.14 -10.50 6.29
CA VAL A 127 14.44 -11.75 7.00
C VAL A 127 15.62 -12.43 6.32
N ASN A 128 16.55 -12.94 7.12
CA ASN A 128 17.74 -13.66 6.64
C ASN A 128 17.93 -15.03 7.33
N ALA A 129 17.01 -15.41 8.20
CA ALA A 129 16.84 -16.76 8.72
C ALA A 129 15.36 -17.05 9.01
N ILE A 130 14.89 -18.26 8.73
CA ILE A 130 13.56 -18.74 9.13
C ILE A 130 13.70 -19.83 10.19
N TRP A 131 12.93 -19.73 11.26
CA TRP A 131 12.79 -20.78 12.27
C TRP A 131 11.44 -21.47 12.09
N ILE A 132 11.47 -22.77 11.79
CA ILE A 132 10.29 -23.61 11.62
C ILE A 132 10.06 -24.54 12.83
N SER A 133 8.83 -25.03 12.99
CA SER A 133 8.51 -26.11 13.94
C SER A 133 9.40 -27.33 13.74
N ALA A 134 9.54 -28.15 14.79
CA ALA A 134 10.26 -29.41 14.73
C ALA A 134 9.64 -30.33 13.64
N PRO A 135 10.37 -30.62 12.55
CA PRO A 135 9.79 -31.18 11.32
C PRO A 135 9.65 -32.70 11.35
N TYR A 136 10.33 -33.37 12.29
CA TYR A 136 10.38 -34.82 12.36
C TYR A 136 9.05 -35.43 12.84
N GLU A 137 8.87 -36.72 12.62
CA GLU A 137 7.62 -37.44 12.83
C GLU A 137 7.14 -37.39 14.28
N GLN A 138 5.92 -36.91 14.46
CA GLN A 138 5.28 -36.76 15.76
C GLN A 138 4.32 -37.92 16.05
N ILE A 139 3.88 -38.07 17.30
CA ILE A 139 2.84 -39.05 17.66
C ILE A 139 1.63 -38.92 16.73
N HIS A 140 1.06 -40.05 16.31
CA HIS A 140 -0.02 -40.05 15.33
C HIS A 140 -1.34 -39.62 15.96
N GLY A 141 -1.61 -40.09 17.19
CA GLY A 141 -2.86 -39.81 17.88
C GLY A 141 -2.87 -38.55 18.74
N TYR A 142 -4.08 -38.09 19.08
CA TYR A 142 -4.25 -36.99 20.03
C TYR A 142 -4.17 -37.46 21.49
N ILE A 143 -3.76 -36.55 22.37
CA ILE A 143 -3.98 -36.62 23.82
C ILE A 143 -5.05 -35.62 24.24
N VAL A 144 -5.49 -35.64 25.50
CA VAL A 144 -6.50 -34.69 25.98
C VAL A 144 -5.84 -33.39 26.44
N GLY A 145 -6.23 -32.28 25.82
CA GLY A 145 -5.89 -30.93 26.28
C GLY A 145 -6.85 -30.45 27.37
N GLY A 146 -6.35 -30.31 28.60
CA GLY A 146 -7.05 -29.72 29.75
C GLY A 146 -8.08 -30.62 30.47
N ASP A 147 -8.39 -30.26 31.73
CA ASP A 147 -9.38 -30.94 32.61
C ASP A 147 -10.65 -30.11 32.86
N GLY A 148 -10.88 -29.05 32.07
CA GLY A 148 -12.02 -28.13 32.20
C GLY A 148 -13.04 -28.28 31.07
N SER A 149 -14.16 -27.54 31.13
CA SER A 149 -15.07 -27.38 29.99
C SER A 149 -14.74 -26.08 29.24
N PRO A 150 -14.22 -26.13 27.98
CA PRO A 150 -14.02 -27.32 27.16
C PRO A 150 -12.62 -27.94 27.28
N SER A 151 -12.59 -29.26 27.35
CA SER A 151 -11.44 -30.13 27.09
C SER A 151 -11.44 -30.48 25.61
N PHE A 152 -10.27 -30.64 25.00
CA PHE A 152 -10.14 -30.75 23.54
C PHE A 152 -9.16 -31.85 23.13
N ALA A 153 -9.25 -32.31 21.88
CA ALA A 153 -8.25 -33.18 21.29
C ALA A 153 -6.99 -32.35 20.99
N HIS A 154 -5.86 -32.78 21.54
CA HIS A 154 -4.57 -32.13 21.37
C HIS A 154 -3.63 -33.03 20.58
N TYR A 155 -3.52 -32.72 19.29
CA TYR A 155 -2.54 -33.30 18.39
C TYR A 155 -1.20 -32.55 18.48
N SER A 156 -0.17 -33.18 17.93
CA SER A 156 1.21 -32.73 17.90
C SER A 156 1.51 -31.67 16.83
N TYR A 157 0.53 -30.85 16.46
CA TYR A 157 0.63 -29.84 15.38
C TYR A 157 1.80 -28.85 15.56
N HIS A 158 2.25 -28.67 16.80
CA HIS A 158 3.32 -27.76 17.18
C HIS A 158 4.73 -28.37 17.02
N GLY A 159 4.87 -29.69 16.87
CA GLY A 159 6.15 -30.38 16.64
C GLY A 159 6.90 -30.90 17.89
N TYR A 160 6.29 -30.87 19.08
CA TYR A 160 6.99 -31.18 20.34
C TYR A 160 6.69 -32.57 20.93
N TYR A 161 5.90 -33.41 20.26
CA TYR A 161 5.57 -34.77 20.72
C TYR A 161 6.23 -35.82 19.82
N VAL A 162 7.54 -35.97 19.99
CA VAL A 162 8.36 -36.79 19.10
C VAL A 162 7.99 -38.26 19.12
N LEU A 163 7.84 -38.86 17.94
CA LEU A 163 7.72 -40.31 17.75
C LEU A 163 8.97 -40.91 17.08
N ASP A 164 9.45 -40.29 15.99
CA ASP A 164 10.59 -40.78 15.20
C ASP A 164 11.40 -39.59 14.61
N TYR A 165 12.68 -39.47 14.98
CA TYR A 165 13.57 -38.39 14.52
C TYR A 165 14.07 -38.58 13.07
N THR A 166 13.85 -39.75 12.47
CA THR A 166 14.51 -40.14 11.20
C THR A 166 13.67 -39.86 9.96
N ASN A 167 12.46 -39.33 10.12
CA ASN A 167 11.55 -39.01 9.03
C ASN A 167 10.77 -37.73 9.35
N SER A 168 10.23 -37.03 8.35
CA SER A 168 9.35 -35.88 8.54
C SER A 168 7.96 -36.32 9.02
N ASP A 169 7.28 -35.45 9.77
CA ASP A 169 5.85 -35.63 9.99
C ASP A 169 5.09 -35.45 8.68
N ALA A 170 4.33 -36.46 8.27
CA ALA A 170 3.64 -36.45 6.99
C ALA A 170 2.59 -35.33 6.86
N ASN A 171 2.08 -34.74 7.95
CA ASN A 171 1.25 -33.53 7.88
C ASN A 171 2.04 -32.28 7.47
N PHE A 172 3.35 -32.22 7.72
CA PHE A 172 4.20 -31.12 7.25
C PHE A 172 4.73 -31.34 5.83
N GLY A 173 4.83 -32.60 5.41
CA GLY A 173 5.27 -32.99 4.07
C GLY A 173 6.35 -34.06 4.09
N THR A 174 6.91 -34.33 2.91
CA THR A 174 7.94 -35.33 2.68
C THR A 174 9.36 -34.78 2.90
N MET A 175 10.34 -35.68 3.03
CA MET A 175 11.76 -35.30 3.10
C MET A 175 12.25 -34.57 1.84
N ASP A 176 11.68 -34.87 0.66
CA ASP A 176 12.02 -34.18 -0.59
C ASP A 176 11.47 -32.74 -0.59
N GLU A 177 10.28 -32.51 -0.05
CA GLU A 177 9.71 -31.17 0.11
C GLU A 177 10.46 -30.37 1.17
N PHE A 178 10.90 -31.00 2.26
CA PHE A 178 11.79 -30.35 3.22
C PHE A 178 13.12 -29.94 2.56
N LYS A 179 13.68 -30.82 1.73
CA LYS A 179 14.89 -30.51 0.96
C LYS A 179 14.68 -29.31 0.03
N GLU A 180 13.55 -29.28 -0.67
CA GLU A 180 13.17 -28.18 -1.56
C GLU A 180 13.04 -26.86 -0.79
N LEU A 181 12.43 -26.87 0.40
CA LEU A 181 12.34 -25.71 1.29
C LEU A 181 13.73 -25.15 1.62
N VAL A 182 14.65 -26.01 2.07
CA VAL A 182 16.01 -25.57 2.45
C VAL A 182 16.79 -25.05 1.24
N ASP A 183 16.78 -25.79 0.12
CA ASP A 183 17.44 -25.34 -1.11
C ASP A 183 16.88 -23.98 -1.58
N THR A 184 15.55 -23.79 -1.56
CA THR A 184 14.88 -22.54 -1.95
C THR A 184 15.21 -21.39 -1.01
N ALA A 185 15.24 -21.64 0.31
CA ALA A 185 15.67 -20.65 1.29
C ALA A 185 17.10 -20.17 1.01
N HIS A 186 18.04 -21.11 0.78
CA HIS A 186 19.43 -20.80 0.46
C HIS A 186 19.56 -20.02 -0.86
N GLU A 187 18.80 -20.36 -1.90
CA GLU A 187 18.78 -19.59 -3.16
C GLU A 187 18.33 -18.13 -2.96
N HIS A 188 17.53 -17.88 -1.92
CA HIS A 188 17.03 -16.56 -1.53
C HIS A 188 17.88 -15.88 -0.44
N GLY A 189 19.04 -16.43 -0.06
CA GLY A 189 19.91 -15.86 0.96
C GLY A 189 19.42 -16.05 2.40
N ILE A 190 18.49 -16.97 2.63
CA ILE A 190 17.81 -17.21 3.90
C ILE A 190 18.31 -18.51 4.51
N ARG A 191 18.74 -18.46 5.78
CA ARG A 191 19.13 -19.65 6.55
C ARG A 191 17.92 -20.38 7.13
N VAL A 192 18.01 -21.68 7.31
CA VAL A 192 16.95 -22.49 7.94
C VAL A 192 17.37 -22.93 9.33
N VAL A 193 16.56 -22.57 10.32
CA VAL A 193 16.67 -22.99 11.71
C VAL A 193 15.52 -23.94 12.02
N MET A 194 15.83 -25.11 12.58
CA MET A 194 14.80 -26.06 13.04
C MET A 194 14.62 -25.94 14.55
N ASP A 195 13.36 -26.00 15.00
CA ASP A 195 13.10 -26.43 16.36
C ASP A 195 13.55 -27.87 16.56
N ILE A 196 14.09 -28.17 17.74
CA ILE A 196 14.46 -29.53 18.12
C ILE A 196 14.12 -29.77 19.59
N VAL A 197 13.73 -31.00 19.88
CA VAL A 197 13.54 -31.54 21.22
C VAL A 197 14.64 -32.56 21.46
N LEU A 198 15.42 -32.38 22.53
CA LEU A 198 16.35 -33.39 23.05
C LEU A 198 15.84 -33.97 24.38
N ASN A 199 14.98 -33.23 25.08
CA ASN A 199 14.55 -33.53 26.44
C ASN A 199 13.57 -34.69 26.54
N HIS A 200 12.55 -34.77 25.69
CA HIS A 200 11.42 -35.67 25.92
C HIS A 200 10.90 -36.30 24.64
N ALA A 201 10.24 -37.46 24.79
CA ALA A 201 9.42 -38.07 23.76
C ALA A 201 8.01 -37.50 23.77
N GLY A 202 7.21 -37.80 22.74
CA GLY A 202 5.76 -37.59 22.80
C GLY A 202 5.07 -38.50 23.82
N TYR A 203 3.85 -38.14 24.21
CA TYR A 203 3.02 -38.95 25.11
C TYR A 203 2.61 -40.30 24.49
N ASN A 204 2.17 -41.25 25.32
CA ASN A 204 1.54 -42.47 24.85
C ASN A 204 0.10 -42.19 24.39
N SER A 205 -0.12 -42.01 23.09
CA SER A 205 -1.48 -41.87 22.55
C SER A 205 -2.20 -43.22 22.44
N LEU A 206 -3.53 -43.25 22.54
CA LEU A 206 -4.32 -44.48 22.34
C LEU A 206 -4.06 -45.11 20.96
N TYR A 207 -3.93 -44.26 19.93
CA TYR A 207 -3.72 -44.68 18.55
C TYR A 207 -2.34 -45.34 18.39
N ASP A 208 -1.28 -44.69 18.85
CA ASP A 208 0.10 -45.18 18.74
C ASP A 208 0.32 -46.46 19.56
N MET A 209 -0.28 -46.53 20.76
CA MET A 209 -0.26 -47.74 21.59
C MET A 209 -0.86 -48.94 20.85
N ASN A 210 -2.01 -48.75 20.19
CA ASN A 210 -2.66 -49.79 19.41
C ASN A 210 -1.87 -50.16 18.14
N GLU A 211 -1.40 -49.16 17.38
CA GLU A 211 -0.65 -49.35 16.13
C GLU A 211 0.66 -50.12 16.36
N TYR A 212 1.43 -49.69 17.35
CA TYR A 212 2.75 -50.25 17.60
C TYR A 212 2.75 -51.38 18.62
N GLY A 213 1.69 -51.50 19.43
CA GLY A 213 1.51 -52.60 20.38
C GLY A 213 2.36 -52.47 21.64
N PHE A 214 2.55 -51.22 22.11
CA PHE A 214 3.17 -50.92 23.39
C PHE A 214 2.14 -50.46 24.41
N GLY A 215 2.31 -50.91 25.66
CA GLY A 215 1.23 -50.87 26.63
C GLY A 215 0.00 -51.66 26.15
N SER A 216 -1.13 -51.45 26.81
CA SER A 216 -2.38 -52.17 26.53
C SER A 216 -3.55 -51.19 26.45
N VAL A 217 -4.31 -51.27 25.35
CA VAL A 217 -5.55 -50.48 25.15
C VAL A 217 -6.76 -51.40 25.32
N LYS A 218 -7.77 -50.94 26.07
CA LYS A 218 -9.00 -51.69 26.36
C LYS A 218 -9.99 -51.57 25.18
N SER A 219 -10.85 -52.57 25.03
CA SER A 219 -11.87 -52.62 23.96
C SER A 219 -12.83 -51.43 23.98
N GLY A 220 -13.24 -50.94 22.81
CA GLY A 220 -14.19 -49.83 22.66
C GLY A 220 -13.53 -48.45 22.67
N TRP A 221 -12.20 -48.38 22.62
CA TRP A 221 -11.46 -47.13 22.54
C TRP A 221 -11.65 -46.44 21.18
N GLU A 222 -11.89 -47.20 20.11
CA GLU A 222 -12.09 -46.68 18.75
C GLU A 222 -13.35 -45.80 18.67
N ASP A 223 -14.46 -46.29 19.23
CA ASP A 223 -15.74 -45.55 19.30
C ASP A 223 -15.57 -44.20 20.01
N TYR A 224 -14.74 -44.18 21.06
CA TYR A 224 -14.41 -42.96 21.78
C TYR A 224 -13.50 -42.04 20.96
N TYR A 225 -12.37 -42.58 20.49
CA TYR A 225 -11.30 -41.86 19.81
C TYR A 225 -11.79 -41.21 18.51
N TYR A 226 -12.42 -41.98 17.63
CA TYR A 226 -12.90 -41.48 16.33
C TYR A 226 -14.16 -40.61 16.44
N SER A 227 -14.87 -40.63 17.56
CA SER A 227 -15.99 -39.69 17.73
C SER A 227 -15.52 -38.25 17.86
N MET A 228 -14.35 -38.03 18.49
CA MET A 228 -13.85 -36.70 18.91
C MET A 228 -14.91 -35.83 19.62
N THR A 229 -15.91 -36.46 20.24
CA THR A 229 -16.96 -35.77 21.00
C THR A 229 -16.74 -35.95 22.49
N ASN A 230 -16.91 -34.88 23.27
CA ASN A 230 -16.68 -34.88 24.73
C ASN A 230 -15.30 -35.42 25.14
N VAL A 231 -14.25 -35.10 24.38
CA VAL A 231 -12.86 -35.48 24.69
C VAL A 231 -12.51 -35.03 26.11
N ASN A 232 -12.09 -35.93 27.00
CA ASN A 232 -11.81 -35.63 28.42
C ASN A 232 -10.90 -36.69 29.04
N ASN A 233 -10.10 -36.32 30.04
CA ASN A 233 -9.08 -37.20 30.63
C ASN A 233 -9.69 -38.44 31.29
N LYS A 234 -10.83 -38.32 31.96
CA LYS A 234 -11.46 -39.45 32.65
C LYS A 234 -11.77 -40.59 31.68
N ASP A 235 -12.41 -40.29 30.56
CA ASP A 235 -12.79 -41.30 29.58
C ASP A 235 -11.58 -41.76 28.78
N TYR A 236 -10.71 -40.85 28.34
CA TYR A 236 -9.47 -41.16 27.61
C TYR A 236 -8.59 -42.15 28.38
N HIS A 237 -8.25 -41.82 29.64
CA HIS A 237 -7.41 -42.68 30.47
C HIS A 237 -8.10 -43.97 30.91
N SER A 238 -9.44 -44.06 30.84
CA SER A 238 -10.17 -45.30 31.16
C SER A 238 -9.86 -46.43 30.18
N TYR A 239 -9.51 -46.09 28.93
CA TYR A 239 -9.12 -47.04 27.88
C TYR A 239 -7.67 -47.48 27.96
N ILE A 240 -6.83 -46.82 28.77
CA ILE A 240 -5.45 -47.24 29.02
C ILE A 240 -5.43 -48.27 30.15
N ASP A 241 -4.77 -49.40 29.93
CA ASP A 241 -4.49 -50.39 30.96
C ASP A 241 -3.15 -50.11 31.63
N TYR A 242 -3.19 -49.24 32.65
CA TYR A 242 -2.04 -48.89 33.48
C TYR A 242 -1.50 -50.07 34.31
N GLU A 243 -2.27 -51.14 34.48
CA GLU A 243 -1.85 -52.36 35.20
C GLU A 243 -1.09 -53.35 34.29
N ALA A 244 -0.91 -53.04 33.00
CA ALA A 244 -0.10 -53.83 32.11
C ALA A 244 1.33 -53.97 32.64
N ASP A 245 1.94 -55.15 32.46
CA ASP A 245 3.24 -55.45 33.04
C ASP A 245 4.40 -54.71 32.35
N ALA A 246 5.58 -54.79 32.97
CA ALA A 246 6.80 -54.16 32.46
C ALA A 246 7.20 -54.66 31.06
N SER A 247 6.81 -55.88 30.68
CA SER A 247 7.07 -56.40 29.34
C SER A 247 6.16 -55.78 28.28
N SER A 248 4.94 -55.38 28.63
CA SER A 248 4.03 -54.69 27.74
C SER A 248 4.46 -53.24 27.50
N TRP A 249 4.71 -52.50 28.58
CA TRP A 249 5.15 -51.11 28.49
C TRP A 249 6.57 -50.96 27.95
N GLY A 250 7.45 -51.94 28.18
CA GLY A 250 8.84 -51.92 27.71
C GLY A 250 9.01 -51.87 26.18
N LYS A 251 7.96 -52.18 25.40
CA LYS A 251 7.95 -52.16 23.92
C LYS A 251 7.88 -50.76 23.30
N TRP A 252 7.62 -49.75 24.13
CA TRP A 252 7.68 -48.36 23.71
C TRP A 252 9.16 -47.94 23.57
N TRP A 253 9.58 -46.81 24.14
CA TRP A 253 10.99 -46.42 24.18
C TRP A 253 11.86 -47.37 25.03
N GLY A 254 11.27 -48.04 26.03
CA GLY A 254 11.97 -48.93 26.95
C GLY A 254 12.64 -48.18 28.12
N PRO A 255 12.88 -48.86 29.27
CA PRO A 255 13.28 -48.20 30.52
C PRO A 255 14.73 -47.67 30.52
N GLY A 256 15.52 -48.05 29.52
CA GLY A 256 16.84 -47.47 29.28
C GLY A 256 16.79 -46.10 28.59
N TRP A 257 15.70 -45.80 27.88
CA TRP A 257 15.56 -44.59 27.07
C TRP A 257 14.86 -43.45 27.77
N ILE A 258 13.73 -43.72 28.43
CA ILE A 258 12.88 -42.67 29.01
C ILE A 258 12.53 -42.94 30.48
N ARG A 259 12.08 -41.88 31.17
CA ARG A 259 11.36 -41.92 32.44
C ARG A 259 9.89 -41.62 32.17
N ALA A 260 9.00 -42.46 32.70
CA ALA A 260 7.56 -42.33 32.48
C ALA A 260 6.70 -42.67 33.71
N GLY A 261 7.29 -43.22 34.78
CA GLY A 261 6.53 -43.65 35.97
C GLY A 261 5.53 -44.80 35.71
N LEU A 262 5.68 -45.53 34.60
CA LEU A 262 4.89 -46.72 34.25
C LEU A 262 5.62 -48.00 34.67
N ALA A 263 4.93 -49.14 34.66
CA ALA A 263 5.53 -50.42 35.06
C ALA A 263 6.84 -50.70 34.27
N GLY A 264 7.94 -50.90 35.00
CA GLY A 264 9.27 -51.12 34.44
C GLY A 264 10.09 -49.85 34.17
N TYR A 265 9.46 -48.68 34.10
CA TYR A 265 10.13 -47.39 33.91
C TYR A 265 10.45 -46.73 35.26
N THR A 266 11.51 -45.92 35.26
CA THR A 266 11.77 -45.02 36.39
C THR A 266 10.75 -43.88 36.39
N GLU A 267 10.37 -43.42 37.58
CA GLU A 267 9.64 -42.17 37.76
C GLU A 267 10.54 -40.97 37.41
N GLY A 268 9.92 -39.86 37.01
CA GLY A 268 10.61 -38.58 36.87
C GLY A 268 11.13 -38.09 38.23
N GLY A 269 12.32 -37.51 38.24
CA GLY A 269 12.89 -36.87 39.42
C GLY A 269 12.28 -35.50 39.72
N GLY A 270 12.79 -34.85 40.79
CA GLY A 270 12.35 -33.53 41.22
C GLY A 270 13.25 -32.37 40.78
N ASP A 271 14.42 -32.67 40.19
CA ASP A 271 15.35 -31.68 39.65
C ASP A 271 15.08 -31.40 38.17
N SER A 272 15.66 -30.31 37.65
CA SER A 272 15.43 -29.86 36.28
C SER A 272 15.86 -30.85 35.21
N TYR A 273 16.81 -31.74 35.46
CA TYR A 273 17.36 -32.64 34.44
C TYR A 273 16.66 -33.99 34.33
N THR A 274 15.92 -34.39 35.36
CA THR A 274 15.31 -35.74 35.41
C THR A 274 13.79 -35.71 35.57
N MET A 275 13.18 -34.53 35.61
CA MET A 275 11.73 -34.38 35.76
C MET A 275 10.99 -34.64 34.45
N SER A 276 9.82 -35.27 34.54
CA SER A 276 8.86 -35.36 33.44
C SER A 276 8.11 -34.02 33.29
N LEU A 277 8.67 -33.10 32.49
CA LEU A 277 8.10 -31.77 32.27
C LEU A 277 6.68 -31.88 31.70
N ALA A 278 5.69 -31.29 32.39
CA ALA A 278 4.27 -31.43 32.02
C ALA A 278 3.78 -32.88 31.85
N GLY A 279 4.44 -33.84 32.53
CA GLY A 279 4.15 -35.27 32.38
C GLY A 279 4.70 -35.91 31.10
N LEU A 280 5.46 -35.18 30.28
CA LEU A 280 6.13 -35.72 29.10
C LEU A 280 7.17 -36.78 29.51
N PRO A 281 7.30 -37.89 28.77
CA PRO A 281 8.31 -38.89 29.05
C PRO A 281 9.72 -38.33 28.80
N ASP A 282 10.50 -38.28 29.86
CA ASP A 282 11.81 -37.63 29.89
C ASP A 282 12.89 -38.57 29.35
N PHE A 283 13.61 -38.17 28.30
CA PHE A 283 14.74 -38.93 27.78
C PHE A 283 15.88 -38.94 28.80
N ARG A 284 16.51 -40.10 28.97
CA ARG A 284 17.62 -40.27 29.90
C ARG A 284 18.93 -39.78 29.31
N THR A 285 19.01 -38.50 28.96
CA THR A 285 20.18 -37.86 28.32
C THR A 285 21.41 -37.89 29.23
N GLU A 286 21.21 -37.93 30.54
CA GLU A 286 22.29 -38.03 31.52
C GLU A 286 22.94 -39.43 31.55
N SER A 287 22.26 -40.44 31.00
CA SER A 287 22.65 -41.83 31.12
C SER A 287 23.79 -42.18 30.16
N THR A 288 24.88 -42.70 30.72
CA THR A 288 26.01 -43.26 29.98
C THR A 288 25.84 -44.74 29.63
N ALA A 289 24.70 -45.35 30.00
CA ALA A 289 24.43 -46.74 29.70
C ALA A 289 24.15 -46.94 28.20
N THR A 290 24.71 -48.02 27.63
CA THR A 290 24.37 -48.44 26.26
C THR A 290 22.92 -48.87 26.19
N VAL A 291 22.19 -48.34 25.21
CA VAL A 291 20.80 -48.70 24.88
C VAL A 291 20.74 -49.50 23.58
N GLY A 292 19.61 -50.18 23.32
CA GLY A 292 19.28 -50.76 22.02
C GLY A 292 18.36 -49.84 21.21
N ILE A 293 17.99 -50.20 19.98
CA ILE A 293 16.91 -49.51 19.27
C ILE A 293 15.58 -49.79 19.99
N PRO A 294 14.73 -48.78 20.25
CA PRO A 294 13.38 -48.98 20.79
C PRO A 294 12.58 -50.01 19.98
N GLU A 295 11.84 -50.89 20.65
CA GLU A 295 11.16 -52.01 19.98
C GLU A 295 10.09 -51.52 18.98
N PHE A 296 9.38 -50.43 19.29
CA PHE A 296 8.42 -49.84 18.36
C PHE A 296 9.08 -49.25 17.10
N LEU A 297 10.22 -48.55 17.24
CA LEU A 297 10.99 -48.05 16.09
C LEU A 297 11.55 -49.21 15.26
N GLU A 298 12.03 -50.27 15.91
CA GLU A 298 12.45 -51.48 15.21
C GLU A 298 11.29 -52.09 14.39
N LYS A 299 10.10 -52.17 14.97
CA LYS A 299 8.89 -52.66 14.27
C LYS A 299 8.56 -51.76 13.08
N LYS A 300 8.52 -50.44 13.29
CA LYS A 300 8.22 -49.43 12.27
C LYS A 300 9.22 -49.47 11.11
N TRP A 301 10.51 -49.35 11.39
CA TRP A 301 11.54 -49.36 10.36
C TRP A 301 11.62 -50.69 9.60
N LYS A 302 11.25 -51.81 10.23
CA LYS A 302 11.11 -53.10 9.53
C LYS A 302 9.92 -53.10 8.58
N SER A 303 8.77 -52.54 8.96
CA SER A 303 7.63 -52.41 8.04
C SER A 303 7.91 -51.47 6.88
N GLU A 304 8.74 -50.44 7.09
CA GLU A 304 9.17 -49.51 6.04
C GLU A 304 10.34 -50.03 5.20
N GLY A 305 10.97 -51.14 5.60
CA GLY A 305 12.12 -51.73 4.90
C GLY A 305 13.45 -50.99 5.09
N ARG A 306 13.55 -50.12 6.09
CA ARG A 306 14.73 -49.26 6.36
C ARG A 306 15.56 -49.65 7.59
N TYR A 307 15.08 -50.57 8.42
CA TYR A 307 15.75 -50.95 9.68
C TYR A 307 17.26 -51.27 9.52
N ASP A 308 17.61 -52.09 8.53
CA ASP A 308 19.00 -52.51 8.36
C ASP A 308 19.92 -51.34 7.99
N SER A 309 19.44 -50.37 7.18
CA SER A 309 20.23 -49.17 6.83
C SER A 309 20.36 -48.21 8.00
N GLU A 310 19.25 -47.86 8.67
CA GLU A 310 19.25 -46.92 9.80
C GLU A 310 20.22 -47.38 10.91
N VAL A 311 20.15 -48.67 11.26
CA VAL A 311 20.98 -49.24 12.33
C VAL A 311 22.44 -49.35 11.91
N ALA A 312 22.72 -49.68 10.65
CA ALA A 312 24.09 -49.78 10.15
C ALA A 312 24.78 -48.41 10.11
N GLU A 313 24.06 -47.37 9.65
CA GLU A 313 24.60 -46.01 9.55
C GLU A 313 24.86 -45.39 10.92
N LEU A 314 23.89 -45.49 11.84
CA LEU A 314 24.05 -45.06 13.24
C LEU A 314 25.28 -45.73 13.88
N LYS A 315 25.36 -47.07 13.83
CA LYS A 315 26.49 -47.80 14.45
C LYS A 315 27.83 -47.47 13.80
N SER A 316 27.85 -47.30 12.47
CA SER A 316 29.05 -46.91 11.73
C SER A 316 29.53 -45.51 12.16
N TYR A 317 28.61 -44.55 12.25
CA TYR A 317 28.93 -43.19 12.68
C TYR A 317 29.45 -43.17 14.12
N LEU A 318 28.73 -43.79 15.06
CA LEU A 318 29.13 -43.84 16.47
C LEU A 318 30.50 -44.53 16.64
N SER A 319 30.71 -45.66 15.96
CA SER A 319 31.99 -46.37 16.00
C SER A 319 33.14 -45.55 15.41
N LYS A 320 32.90 -44.78 14.34
CA LYS A 320 33.92 -43.92 13.70
C LYS A 320 34.38 -42.81 14.65
N HIS A 321 33.49 -42.30 15.49
CA HIS A 321 33.76 -41.20 16.42
C HIS A 321 34.11 -41.68 17.84
N GLY A 322 34.09 -42.99 18.08
CA GLY A 322 34.38 -43.55 19.41
C GLY A 322 33.28 -43.28 20.43
N TYR A 323 32.03 -43.16 19.98
CA TYR A 323 30.86 -42.94 20.81
C TYR A 323 30.14 -44.26 21.12
N ASP A 324 29.70 -44.42 22.36
CA ASP A 324 28.79 -45.50 22.75
C ASP A 324 27.35 -45.18 22.34
N MET A 325 26.54 -46.21 22.14
CA MET A 325 25.12 -46.09 21.78
C MET A 325 24.29 -45.71 23.03
N THR A 326 24.46 -44.48 23.52
CA THR A 326 23.68 -43.87 24.61
C THR A 326 22.50 -43.08 24.04
N VAL A 327 21.54 -42.70 24.89
CA VAL A 327 20.35 -41.91 24.47
C VAL A 327 20.77 -40.62 23.78
N THR A 328 21.61 -39.81 24.42
CA THR A 328 22.14 -38.55 23.84
C THR A 328 22.82 -38.77 22.50
N ASN A 329 23.74 -39.73 22.39
CA ASN A 329 24.48 -39.92 21.14
C ASN A 329 23.58 -40.41 19.99
N CYS A 330 22.54 -41.19 20.28
CA CYS A 330 21.59 -41.63 19.26
C CYS A 330 20.72 -40.48 18.77
N ILE A 331 20.13 -39.68 19.67
CA ILE A 331 19.28 -38.54 19.30
C ILE A 331 20.12 -37.46 18.61
N SER A 332 21.31 -37.14 19.14
CA SER A 332 22.22 -36.19 18.49
C SER A 332 22.63 -36.65 17.10
N TYR A 333 22.81 -37.97 16.88
CA TYR A 333 23.05 -38.50 15.53
C TYR A 333 21.86 -38.22 14.61
N TRP A 334 20.65 -38.63 14.99
CA TRP A 334 19.46 -38.45 14.17
C TRP A 334 19.18 -36.97 13.86
N LEU A 335 19.29 -36.08 14.84
CA LEU A 335 19.15 -34.65 14.62
C LEU A 335 20.25 -34.10 13.69
N SER A 336 21.52 -34.51 13.89
CA SER A 336 22.62 -34.07 13.02
C SER A 336 22.50 -34.58 11.58
N SER A 337 21.73 -35.65 11.33
CA SER A 337 21.48 -36.14 9.97
C SER A 337 20.67 -35.13 9.14
N TRP A 338 19.72 -34.42 9.75
CA TRP A 338 18.99 -33.34 9.07
C TRP A 338 19.93 -32.24 8.55
N VAL A 339 20.93 -31.89 9.37
CA VAL A 339 21.99 -30.95 8.99
C VAL A 339 22.88 -31.52 7.89
N ARG A 340 23.29 -32.79 8.04
CA ARG A 340 24.25 -33.46 7.15
C ARG A 340 23.70 -33.70 5.75
N GLU A 341 22.39 -33.94 5.66
CA GLU A 341 21.70 -34.30 4.41
C GLU A 341 21.10 -33.08 3.72
N TYR A 342 20.48 -32.17 4.47
CA TYR A 342 19.70 -31.07 3.89
C TYR A 342 20.38 -29.70 3.98
N GLY A 343 21.35 -29.51 4.89
CA GLY A 343 22.07 -28.24 5.02
C GLY A 343 21.41 -27.24 5.97
N VAL A 344 20.65 -27.72 6.95
CA VAL A 344 20.06 -26.89 8.01
C VAL A 344 21.15 -26.08 8.71
N ASP A 345 20.96 -24.78 8.85
CA ASP A 345 22.00 -23.85 9.30
C ASP A 345 22.10 -23.72 10.82
N GLY A 346 21.00 -24.01 11.53
CA GLY A 346 20.99 -23.94 12.98
C GLY A 346 19.81 -24.61 13.65
N PHE A 347 19.86 -24.70 14.99
CA PHE A 347 18.76 -25.18 15.82
C PHE A 347 18.32 -24.14 16.86
N ARG A 348 17.00 -24.07 17.06
CA ARG A 348 16.41 -23.58 18.31
C ARG A 348 16.17 -24.80 19.19
N CYS A 349 16.85 -24.84 20.34
CA CYS A 349 16.78 -25.97 21.26
C CYS A 349 15.69 -25.75 22.30
N ASP A 350 14.65 -26.55 22.21
CA ASP A 350 13.55 -26.60 23.16
C ASP A 350 14.04 -26.98 24.56
N THR A 351 13.43 -26.37 25.58
CA THR A 351 13.60 -26.74 26.99
C THR A 351 15.05 -26.91 27.44
N ALA A 352 15.96 -26.04 26.98
CA ALA A 352 17.41 -26.15 27.20
C ALA A 352 17.81 -26.33 28.67
N LYS A 353 17.02 -25.76 29.59
CA LYS A 353 17.18 -25.89 31.05
C LYS A 353 17.06 -27.31 31.59
N HIS A 354 16.43 -28.20 30.85
CA HIS A 354 16.10 -29.55 31.29
C HIS A 354 17.05 -30.63 30.77
N VAL A 355 18.10 -30.24 30.03
CA VAL A 355 19.11 -31.16 29.50
C VAL A 355 20.51 -30.67 29.89
N GLU A 356 21.42 -31.61 30.13
CA GLU A 356 22.78 -31.30 30.56
C GLU A 356 23.58 -30.56 29.50
N PHE A 357 24.44 -29.63 29.93
CA PHE A 357 25.36 -28.91 29.03
C PHE A 357 26.23 -29.85 28.17
N GLU A 358 26.67 -30.99 28.71
CA GLU A 358 27.48 -31.96 27.94
C GLU A 358 26.68 -32.60 26.80
N SER A 359 25.37 -32.80 27.00
CA SER A 359 24.47 -33.32 25.98
C SER A 359 24.21 -32.27 24.88
N TRP A 360 24.02 -31.00 25.26
CA TRP A 360 23.95 -29.90 24.29
C TRP A 360 25.24 -29.73 23.50
N LYS A 361 26.40 -29.78 24.17
CA LYS A 361 27.70 -29.68 23.52
C LYS A 361 27.95 -30.82 22.55
N ARG A 362 27.48 -32.02 22.88
CA ARG A 362 27.55 -33.20 22.00
C ARG A 362 26.74 -32.98 20.74
N LEU A 363 25.52 -32.44 20.85
CA LEU A 363 24.69 -32.10 19.70
C LEU A 363 25.38 -31.06 18.81
N ASP A 364 25.85 -29.95 19.41
CA ASP A 364 26.57 -28.89 18.70
C ASP A 364 27.80 -29.42 17.93
N ASP A 365 28.67 -30.22 18.57
CA ASP A 365 29.84 -30.82 17.92
C ASP A 365 29.45 -31.61 16.66
N MET A 366 28.38 -32.40 16.76
CA MET A 366 27.91 -33.26 15.69
C MET A 366 27.25 -32.46 14.56
N CYS A 367 26.48 -31.42 14.88
CA CYS A 367 25.86 -30.53 13.90
C CYS A 367 26.88 -29.63 13.20
N THR A 368 27.87 -29.10 13.92
CA THR A 368 28.98 -28.35 13.33
C THR A 368 29.78 -29.21 12.34
N GLU A 369 30.09 -30.47 12.68
CA GLU A 369 30.70 -31.40 11.75
C GLU A 369 29.79 -31.70 10.54
N ALA A 370 28.49 -31.90 10.80
CA ALA A 370 27.50 -32.19 9.77
C ALA A 370 27.38 -31.03 8.75
N LEU A 371 27.25 -29.78 9.21
CA LEU A 371 27.09 -28.63 8.32
C LEU A 371 28.35 -28.39 7.49
N ARG A 372 29.54 -28.49 8.12
CA ARG A 372 30.81 -28.43 7.38
C ARG A 372 30.90 -29.51 6.31
N THR A 373 30.44 -30.73 6.61
CA THR A 373 30.39 -31.83 5.65
C THR A 373 29.42 -31.55 4.51
N TRP A 374 28.21 -31.06 4.82
CA TRP A 374 27.21 -30.70 3.82
C TRP A 374 27.72 -29.58 2.91
N LYS A 375 28.30 -28.51 3.46
CA LYS A 375 28.87 -27.38 2.71
C LYS A 375 30.03 -27.81 1.80
N ALA A 376 30.88 -28.73 2.28
CA ALA A 376 31.96 -29.29 1.47
C ALA A 376 31.45 -30.15 0.29
N ASN A 377 30.33 -30.84 0.48
CA ASN A 377 29.70 -31.65 -0.56
C ASN A 377 28.81 -30.83 -1.51
N ASN A 378 28.35 -29.65 -1.09
CA ASN A 378 27.44 -28.78 -1.84
C ASN A 378 28.02 -27.35 -2.00
N PRO A 379 29.20 -27.17 -2.63
CA PRO A 379 29.87 -25.87 -2.71
C PRO A 379 29.09 -24.82 -3.50
N ASP A 380 28.21 -25.24 -4.41
CA ASP A 380 27.36 -24.35 -5.21
C ASP A 380 26.05 -23.96 -4.50
N LYS A 381 25.73 -24.60 -3.37
CA LYS A 381 24.50 -24.35 -2.60
C LYS A 381 24.75 -23.66 -1.27
N LYS A 382 25.96 -23.74 -0.71
CA LYS A 382 26.27 -23.09 0.56
C LYS A 382 26.14 -21.57 0.46
N LEU A 383 25.52 -20.96 1.46
CA LEU A 383 25.43 -19.50 1.60
C LEU A 383 26.77 -18.87 1.99
N ASP A 384 27.51 -19.54 2.87
CA ASP A 384 28.74 -19.05 3.48
C ASP A 384 29.58 -20.21 4.06
N ASP A 385 30.67 -19.87 4.75
CA ASP A 385 31.53 -20.80 5.51
C ASP A 385 31.36 -20.66 7.04
N LEU A 386 30.24 -20.11 7.53
CA LEU A 386 29.94 -20.07 8.96
C LEU A 386 29.71 -21.49 9.52
N ASP A 387 30.03 -21.67 10.79
CA ASP A 387 29.72 -22.90 11.51
C ASP A 387 28.22 -22.98 11.84
N PHE A 388 27.79 -24.15 12.33
CA PHE A 388 26.42 -24.39 12.74
C PHE A 388 26.04 -23.46 13.89
N TRP A 389 24.80 -22.96 13.87
CA TRP A 389 24.33 -22.01 14.87
C TRP A 389 23.31 -22.63 15.82
N MET A 390 23.46 -22.43 17.12
CA MET A 390 22.55 -22.97 18.12
C MET A 390 22.04 -21.89 19.07
N THR A 391 20.71 -21.79 19.22
CA THR A 391 20.07 -20.94 20.23
C THR A 391 19.24 -21.75 21.21
N GLY A 392 19.40 -21.50 22.51
CA GLY A 392 18.70 -22.26 23.56
C GLY A 392 17.53 -21.52 24.16
N GLU A 393 16.44 -22.25 24.45
CA GLU A 393 15.36 -21.75 25.31
C GLU A 393 15.61 -22.12 26.77
N CYS A 394 16.10 -21.17 27.56
CA CYS A 394 16.10 -21.27 29.02
C CYS A 394 15.18 -20.18 29.59
N TRP A 395 14.03 -20.59 30.15
CA TRP A 395 13.10 -19.66 30.79
C TRP A 395 13.80 -18.71 31.76
N ASP A 396 13.40 -17.44 31.71
CA ASP A 396 13.97 -16.31 32.45
C ASP A 396 15.38 -15.86 32.04
N HIS A 397 15.96 -16.42 30.97
CA HIS A 397 17.25 -15.94 30.45
C HIS A 397 17.12 -14.54 29.83
N GLY A 398 18.13 -13.70 30.08
CA GLY A 398 18.20 -12.32 29.62
C GLY A 398 19.50 -12.03 28.84
N VAL A 399 20.04 -10.82 28.99
CA VAL A 399 21.30 -10.44 28.33
C VAL A 399 22.49 -10.70 29.23
N SER A 400 22.85 -11.97 29.36
CA SER A 400 23.98 -12.46 30.16
C SER A 400 24.75 -13.57 29.45
N ASN A 401 26.09 -13.53 29.52
CA ASN A 401 26.95 -14.63 29.09
C ASN A 401 27.21 -15.58 30.26
N ASP A 402 26.80 -16.84 30.13
CA ASP A 402 26.90 -17.87 31.17
C ASP A 402 27.41 -19.24 30.65
N GLU A 403 27.11 -20.32 31.38
CA GLU A 403 27.59 -21.65 31.06
C GLU A 403 26.90 -22.29 29.83
N TYR A 404 25.75 -21.78 29.36
CA TYR A 404 25.15 -22.26 28.12
C TYR A 404 26.08 -22.03 26.92
N TYR A 405 26.72 -20.87 26.86
CA TYR A 405 27.67 -20.54 25.79
C TYR A 405 28.95 -21.38 25.95
N SER A 406 29.60 -21.26 27.10
CA SER A 406 30.95 -21.82 27.30
C SER A 406 31.00 -23.34 27.49
N LYS A 407 29.93 -23.96 27.98
CA LYS A 407 29.85 -25.42 28.19
C LYS A 407 28.81 -26.10 27.30
N GLY A 408 27.67 -25.45 27.04
CA GLY A 408 26.59 -26.00 26.21
C GLY A 408 26.82 -25.88 24.71
N GLY A 409 27.73 -25.01 24.27
CA GLY A 409 28.00 -24.79 22.84
C GLY A 409 26.96 -23.91 22.14
N PHE A 410 26.17 -23.13 22.89
CA PHE A 410 25.21 -22.20 22.32
C PHE A 410 25.89 -20.92 21.83
N ASP A 411 25.52 -20.45 20.64
CA ASP A 411 25.93 -19.15 20.09
C ASP A 411 25.01 -18.02 20.57
N SER A 412 23.79 -18.37 20.96
CA SER A 412 22.75 -17.45 21.40
C SER A 412 21.85 -18.12 22.43
N MET A 413 21.19 -17.31 23.25
CA MET A 413 20.07 -17.75 24.08
C MET A 413 18.86 -16.86 23.82
N ILE A 414 17.65 -17.43 23.92
CA ILE A 414 16.42 -16.66 23.86
C ILE A 414 16.41 -15.63 25.00
N ASN A 415 16.17 -14.37 24.64
CA ASN A 415 16.10 -13.27 25.59
C ASN A 415 14.64 -12.92 25.91
N PHE A 416 14.23 -13.27 27.14
CA PHE A 416 12.85 -13.08 27.61
C PHE A 416 12.56 -11.65 28.09
N GLU A 417 13.56 -10.78 28.26
CA GLU A 417 13.35 -9.44 28.81
C GLU A 417 12.41 -8.56 27.96
N THR A 418 12.38 -8.77 26.64
CA THR A 418 11.59 -7.94 25.69
C THR A 418 10.19 -8.47 25.42
N THR A 419 9.82 -9.59 26.04
CA THR A 419 8.49 -10.20 25.90
C THR A 419 7.35 -9.19 26.15
N GLY A 420 6.35 -9.18 25.27
CA GLY A 420 5.25 -8.22 25.27
C GLY A 420 5.63 -6.79 24.88
N GLY A 421 6.88 -6.53 24.50
CA GLY A 421 7.37 -5.20 24.07
C GLY A 421 7.60 -4.20 25.20
N GLY A 422 7.35 -4.56 26.46
CA GLY A 422 7.37 -3.61 27.59
C GLY A 422 8.76 -3.02 27.91
N MET A 423 9.84 -3.74 27.59
CA MET A 423 11.21 -3.21 27.67
C MET A 423 11.56 -2.30 26.49
N LEU A 424 10.86 -2.45 25.36
CA LEU A 424 11.05 -1.63 24.17
C LEU A 424 10.15 -0.38 24.17
N ALA A 425 9.45 -0.10 25.27
CA ALA A 425 8.67 1.13 25.41
C ALA A 425 9.55 2.39 25.25
N GLU A 426 8.97 3.44 24.66
CA GLU A 426 9.66 4.69 24.28
C GLU A 426 10.55 5.25 25.39
N GLY A 427 10.04 5.37 26.62
CA GLY A 427 10.80 5.89 27.77
C GLY A 427 11.98 5.04 28.24
N LYS A 428 12.22 3.85 27.67
CA LYS A 428 13.33 2.95 28.05
C LYS A 428 14.29 2.67 26.90
N ILE A 429 13.92 2.97 25.66
CA ILE A 429 14.57 2.43 24.46
C ILE A 429 16.06 2.79 24.39
N GLU A 430 16.42 4.01 24.76
CA GLU A 430 17.80 4.48 24.80
C GLU A 430 18.69 3.64 25.72
N SER A 431 18.22 3.39 26.95
CA SER A 431 18.95 2.62 27.94
C SER A 431 19.08 1.14 27.56
N VAL A 432 18.05 0.58 26.92
CA VAL A 432 18.05 -0.81 26.46
C VAL A 432 19.03 -1.00 25.31
N TYR A 433 18.96 -0.15 24.29
CA TYR A 433 19.87 -0.21 23.14
C TYR A 433 21.33 -0.06 23.57
N ALA A 434 21.62 0.88 24.48
CA ALA A 434 22.97 1.04 25.02
C ALA A 434 23.44 -0.22 25.76
N ARG A 435 22.60 -0.79 26.64
CA ARG A 435 22.95 -1.99 27.42
C ARG A 435 23.20 -3.20 26.51
N TYR A 436 22.35 -3.43 25.51
CA TYR A 436 22.44 -4.61 24.64
C TYR A 436 23.67 -4.52 23.75
N ALA A 437 23.89 -3.39 23.07
CA ALA A 437 25.08 -3.18 22.25
C ALA A 437 26.37 -3.33 23.06
N THR A 438 26.41 -2.78 24.29
CA THR A 438 27.58 -2.94 25.18
C THR A 438 27.83 -4.41 25.52
N ALA A 439 26.79 -5.15 25.93
CA ALA A 439 26.94 -6.55 26.31
C ALA A 439 27.46 -7.42 25.16
N ILE A 440 26.89 -7.23 23.96
CA ILE A 440 27.24 -7.96 22.73
C ILE A 440 28.65 -7.57 22.25
N ASN A 441 28.99 -6.28 22.26
CA ASN A 441 30.26 -5.84 21.69
C ASN A 441 31.46 -5.99 22.64
N ASP A 442 31.26 -5.96 23.96
CA ASP A 442 32.35 -6.13 24.94
C ASP A 442 32.73 -7.60 25.16
N THR A 443 31.87 -8.53 24.75
CA THR A 443 32.05 -9.97 24.97
C THR A 443 32.15 -10.69 23.63
N PRO A 444 33.36 -11.17 23.24
CA PRO A 444 33.53 -11.87 21.97
C PRO A 444 32.61 -13.08 21.87
N ASP A 445 32.05 -13.28 20.68
CA ASP A 445 31.23 -14.45 20.31
C ASP A 445 29.95 -14.60 21.17
N PHE A 446 29.50 -13.53 21.86
CA PHE A 446 28.26 -13.52 22.65
C PHE A 446 27.16 -12.74 21.93
N ASN A 447 25.97 -13.34 21.88
CA ASN A 447 24.78 -12.75 21.29
C ASN A 447 23.52 -13.30 21.98
N VAL A 448 22.37 -12.69 21.71
CA VAL A 448 21.06 -13.11 22.21
C VAL A 448 20.02 -13.01 21.10
N LEU A 449 18.94 -13.79 21.20
CA LEU A 449 17.79 -13.69 20.31
C LEU A 449 16.61 -13.06 21.03
N SER A 450 16.34 -11.79 20.73
CA SER A 450 15.29 -10.99 21.38
C SER A 450 13.97 -11.05 20.61
N TYR A 451 12.85 -11.11 21.32
CA TYR A 451 11.52 -11.20 20.73
C TYR A 451 10.49 -10.36 21.50
N ILE A 452 9.38 -10.00 20.85
CA ILE A 452 8.25 -9.33 21.52
C ILE A 452 7.02 -10.23 21.67
N SER A 453 6.84 -11.17 20.74
CA SER A 453 5.77 -12.17 20.78
C SER A 453 6.34 -13.58 20.60
N SER A 454 5.71 -14.58 21.20
CA SER A 454 6.06 -15.99 21.00
C SER A 454 4.85 -16.90 21.09
N HIS A 455 5.09 -18.19 20.85
CA HIS A 455 4.09 -19.24 20.94
C HIS A 455 3.71 -19.64 22.37
N ASP A 456 4.47 -19.19 23.38
CA ASP A 456 4.37 -19.65 24.77
C ASP A 456 4.20 -18.55 25.81
N SER A 457 4.63 -17.31 25.56
CA SER A 457 4.59 -16.27 26.59
C SER A 457 3.46 -15.26 26.40
N THR A 458 3.47 -14.52 25.29
CA THR A 458 2.52 -13.43 25.04
C THR A 458 2.56 -12.99 23.57
N MET A 459 1.56 -12.22 23.16
CA MET A 459 1.57 -11.44 21.92
C MET A 459 1.63 -9.95 22.24
N ALA A 460 2.65 -9.26 21.74
CA ALA A 460 2.75 -7.81 21.87
C ALA A 460 1.75 -7.14 20.91
N ARG A 461 0.82 -6.33 21.43
CA ARG A 461 -0.17 -5.61 20.62
C ARG A 461 -0.26 -4.14 21.03
N GLY A 462 -0.78 -3.29 20.16
CA GLY A 462 -0.87 -1.84 20.35
C GLY A 462 -0.27 -1.10 19.16
N ASN A 463 0.72 -0.24 19.39
CA ASN A 463 1.39 0.49 18.31
C ASN A 463 2.46 -0.39 17.63
N MET A 464 2.00 -1.25 16.72
CA MET A 464 2.87 -2.19 15.99
C MET A 464 3.84 -1.49 15.02
N VAL A 465 3.56 -0.24 14.62
CA VAL A 465 4.51 0.58 13.85
C VAL A 465 5.71 0.93 14.74
N TYR A 466 5.48 1.50 15.92
CA TYR A 466 6.57 1.81 16.86
C TYR A 466 7.32 0.55 17.31
N LEU A 467 6.61 -0.51 17.71
CA LEU A 467 7.25 -1.74 18.17
C LEU A 467 8.07 -2.43 17.07
N GLY A 468 7.62 -2.38 15.81
CA GLY A 468 8.40 -2.85 14.67
C GLY A 468 9.73 -2.12 14.55
N SER A 469 9.71 -0.79 14.61
CA SER A 469 10.95 0.00 14.66
C SER A 469 11.83 -0.33 15.87
N ALA A 470 11.23 -0.45 17.05
CA ALA A 470 11.96 -0.68 18.30
C ALA A 470 12.58 -2.08 18.39
N LEU A 471 11.94 -3.11 17.81
CA LEU A 471 12.50 -4.46 17.73
C LEU A 471 13.53 -4.57 16.61
N LEU A 472 13.20 -4.16 15.38
CA LEU A 472 14.07 -4.36 14.21
C LEU A 472 15.38 -3.54 14.31
N LEU A 473 15.41 -2.45 15.07
CA LEU A 473 16.63 -1.66 15.29
C LEU A 473 17.37 -2.01 16.60
N LEU A 474 16.92 -3.05 17.31
CA LEU A 474 17.55 -3.54 18.53
C LEU A 474 18.91 -4.21 18.24
N PRO A 475 19.97 -3.93 19.03
CA PRO A 475 21.24 -4.66 18.94
C PRO A 475 21.08 -6.15 19.30
N GLY A 476 21.86 -7.00 18.62
CA GLY A 476 21.79 -8.46 18.71
C GLY A 476 20.79 -9.09 17.76
N GLY A 477 20.70 -10.41 17.77
CA GLY A 477 19.71 -11.16 16.99
C GLY A 477 18.28 -10.81 17.41
N ILE A 478 17.37 -10.75 16.42
CA ILE A 478 15.93 -10.55 16.68
C ILE A 478 15.10 -11.67 16.10
N GLN A 479 13.97 -11.93 16.74
CA GLN A 479 12.94 -12.85 16.28
C GLN A 479 11.65 -12.08 15.99
N ILE A 480 11.13 -12.28 14.78
CA ILE A 480 9.79 -11.88 14.36
C ILE A 480 8.90 -13.11 14.51
N TYR A 481 7.85 -13.05 15.33
CA TYR A 481 6.87 -14.13 15.41
C TYR A 481 5.79 -13.91 14.35
N TYR A 482 5.45 -14.96 13.61
CA TYR A 482 4.58 -14.83 12.44
C TYR A 482 3.32 -14.00 12.74
N GLY A 483 3.08 -12.98 11.93
CA GLY A 483 1.95 -12.08 12.06
C GLY A 483 2.12 -10.89 13.00
N ASP A 484 3.28 -10.67 13.62
CA ASP A 484 3.56 -9.39 14.29
C ASP A 484 3.60 -8.23 13.27
N GLU A 485 4.16 -8.48 12.10
CA GLU A 485 4.27 -7.57 10.95
C GLU A 485 2.93 -7.30 10.25
N THR A 486 1.90 -8.10 10.50
CA THR A 486 0.56 -7.96 9.90
C THR A 486 -0.53 -7.74 10.95
N ASN A 487 -0.16 -7.57 12.23
CA ASN A 487 -1.06 -7.37 13.36
C ASN A 487 -2.08 -8.52 13.55
N ARG A 488 -1.63 -9.78 13.39
CA ARG A 488 -2.43 -11.00 13.57
C ARG A 488 -3.13 -11.05 14.94
N GLY A 489 -4.37 -11.51 15.00
CA GLY A 489 -5.12 -11.67 16.26
C GLY A 489 -4.73 -12.93 17.05
N LEU A 490 -5.26 -13.07 18.27
CA LEU A 490 -5.28 -14.35 18.99
C LEU A 490 -6.24 -15.34 18.29
N VAL A 491 -6.26 -16.60 18.72
CA VAL A 491 -7.30 -17.54 18.28
C VAL A 491 -8.67 -17.06 18.76
N ASP A 492 -9.63 -17.00 17.84
CA ASP A 492 -10.98 -16.56 18.12
C ASP A 492 -11.63 -17.40 19.23
N SER A 493 -12.38 -16.74 20.10
CA SER A 493 -13.13 -17.39 21.20
C SER A 493 -12.27 -18.11 22.25
N ILE A 494 -10.93 -17.97 22.21
CA ILE A 494 -10.02 -18.47 23.24
C ILE A 494 -9.43 -17.29 24.01
N PRO A 495 -9.86 -17.04 25.25
CA PRO A 495 -9.27 -16.00 26.09
C PRO A 495 -7.78 -16.23 26.30
N PHE A 496 -7.00 -15.15 26.33
CA PHE A 496 -5.63 -15.20 26.83
C PHE A 496 -5.65 -15.40 28.35
N ASP A 497 -5.02 -16.48 28.82
CA ASP A 497 -5.00 -16.88 30.23
C ASP A 497 -3.97 -16.11 31.08
N GLY A 498 -3.25 -15.16 30.46
CA GLY A 498 -2.30 -14.27 31.12
C GLY A 498 -0.91 -14.86 31.35
N ILE A 499 -0.71 -16.17 31.16
CA ILE A 499 0.59 -16.85 31.37
C ILE A 499 0.91 -17.80 30.20
N GLY A 500 0.15 -17.77 29.09
CA GLY A 500 0.38 -18.68 27.97
C GLY A 500 0.31 -20.14 28.39
N GLY A 501 -0.41 -20.45 29.48
CA GLY A 501 -0.38 -21.73 30.19
C GLY A 501 -0.91 -22.92 29.40
N ALA A 502 -1.52 -22.67 28.24
CA ALA A 502 -1.71 -23.68 27.20
C ALA A 502 -1.26 -23.24 25.79
N GLY A 503 -0.69 -22.04 25.62
CA GLY A 503 -0.15 -21.50 24.35
C GLY A 503 -1.13 -21.31 23.18
N HIS A 504 -2.27 -22.01 23.18
CA HIS A 504 -3.13 -22.13 22.00
C HIS A 504 -3.72 -20.81 21.52
N SER A 505 -4.08 -19.89 22.42
CA SER A 505 -4.59 -18.57 22.02
C SER A 505 -3.58 -17.74 21.22
N LEU A 506 -2.28 -18.01 21.34
CA LEU A 506 -1.20 -17.28 20.66
C LEU A 506 -0.88 -17.86 19.26
N ARG A 507 -1.53 -18.97 18.88
CA ARG A 507 -1.17 -19.80 17.72
C ARG A 507 -2.28 -19.82 16.66
N SER A 508 -3.01 -18.72 16.49
CA SER A 508 -3.97 -18.56 15.38
C SER A 508 -3.29 -18.67 14.03
N ASP A 509 -4.07 -19.01 13.00
CA ASP A 509 -3.55 -19.06 11.64
C ASP A 509 -3.05 -17.69 11.18
N MET A 510 -2.06 -17.71 10.29
CA MET A 510 -1.57 -16.50 9.66
C MET A 510 -2.71 -15.78 8.93
N ASN A 511 -2.81 -14.46 9.12
CA ASN A 511 -3.93 -13.64 8.65
C ASN A 511 -3.79 -13.20 7.19
N TRP A 512 -3.45 -14.11 6.28
CA TRP A 512 -3.23 -13.80 4.85
C TRP A 512 -4.38 -13.01 4.21
N ASP A 513 -5.62 -13.33 4.57
CA ASP A 513 -6.82 -12.68 4.03
C ASP A 513 -7.18 -11.34 4.71
N SER A 514 -6.43 -10.94 5.75
CA SER A 514 -6.70 -9.75 6.56
C SER A 514 -5.41 -9.06 7.04
N ILE A 515 -4.41 -9.00 6.15
CA ILE A 515 -3.13 -8.33 6.40
C ILE A 515 -3.35 -6.83 6.66
N ASP A 516 -2.75 -6.31 7.74
CA ASP A 516 -2.60 -4.86 7.93
C ASP A 516 -1.44 -4.33 7.08
N GLU A 517 -1.77 -3.85 5.88
CA GLU A 517 -0.80 -3.31 4.91
C GLU A 517 -0.01 -2.10 5.44
N THR A 518 -0.58 -1.34 6.39
CA THR A 518 0.11 -0.17 6.95
C THR A 518 1.22 -0.62 7.90
N VAL A 519 0.95 -1.63 8.73
CA VAL A 519 1.97 -2.23 9.60
C VAL A 519 2.99 -2.99 8.75
N LEU A 520 2.54 -3.82 7.80
CA LEU A 520 3.43 -4.64 6.97
C LEU A 520 4.44 -3.78 6.20
N SER A 521 3.96 -2.75 5.49
CA SER A 521 4.85 -1.86 4.72
C SER A 521 5.87 -1.11 5.59
N HIS A 522 5.56 -0.85 6.86
CA HIS A 522 6.51 -0.27 7.79
C HIS A 522 7.58 -1.29 8.21
N TRP A 523 7.16 -2.49 8.61
CA TRP A 523 8.06 -3.57 9.02
C TRP A 523 9.02 -3.96 7.89
N GLN A 524 8.53 -4.05 6.66
CA GLN A 524 9.35 -4.30 5.47
C GLN A 524 10.44 -3.24 5.28
N LYS A 525 10.11 -1.95 5.46
CA LYS A 525 11.10 -0.86 5.34
C LYS A 525 12.19 -0.93 6.41
N VAL A 526 11.82 -1.14 7.67
CA VAL A 526 12.81 -1.18 8.76
C VAL A 526 13.60 -2.48 8.72
N GLY A 527 12.96 -3.60 8.41
CA GLY A 527 13.59 -4.91 8.33
C GLY A 527 14.60 -5.02 7.19
N THR A 528 14.27 -4.51 5.99
CA THR A 528 15.23 -4.46 4.87
C THR A 528 16.39 -3.51 5.14
N PHE A 529 16.16 -2.41 5.88
CA PHE A 529 17.24 -1.54 6.35
C PHE A 529 18.18 -2.29 7.29
N ARG A 530 17.65 -3.02 8.27
CA ARG A 530 18.44 -3.89 9.16
C ARG A 530 19.25 -4.92 8.37
N ASN A 531 18.62 -5.60 7.42
CA ASN A 531 19.30 -6.60 6.59
C ASN A 531 20.46 -6.00 5.78
N SER A 532 20.29 -4.76 5.30
CA SER A 532 21.31 -4.06 4.51
C SER A 532 22.46 -3.51 5.35
N HIS A 533 22.31 -3.46 6.68
CA HIS A 533 23.25 -2.80 7.59
C HIS A 533 23.57 -3.65 8.81
N ILE A 534 24.66 -4.42 8.75
CA ILE A 534 25.19 -5.22 9.87
C ILE A 534 25.42 -4.38 11.14
N ALA A 535 25.69 -3.07 11.00
CA ALA A 535 25.86 -2.18 12.13
C ALA A 535 24.62 -2.07 13.01
N VAL A 536 23.41 -2.34 12.50
CA VAL A 536 22.17 -2.24 13.29
C VAL A 536 22.19 -3.21 14.48
N GLY A 537 22.41 -4.49 14.22
CA GLY A 537 22.47 -5.54 15.23
C GLY A 537 23.84 -5.71 15.87
N ALA A 538 24.91 -5.72 15.07
CA ALA A 538 26.26 -6.06 15.54
C ALA A 538 27.11 -4.84 15.94
N GLY A 539 26.67 -3.62 15.60
CA GLY A 539 27.46 -2.41 15.74
C GLY A 539 27.38 -1.73 17.10
N GLN A 540 28.36 -0.85 17.34
CA GLN A 540 28.42 0.02 18.51
C GLN A 540 27.26 1.01 18.51
N ASN A 541 26.57 1.17 19.64
CA ASN A 541 25.47 2.12 19.80
C ASN A 541 25.95 3.45 20.40
N THR A 542 25.61 4.57 19.77
CA THR A 542 25.71 5.91 20.39
C THR A 542 24.36 6.61 20.32
N ILE A 543 23.86 7.07 21.47
CA ILE A 543 22.66 7.93 21.54
C ILE A 543 23.08 9.34 21.12
N ILE A 544 22.31 9.96 20.22
CA ILE A 544 22.61 11.29 19.68
C ILE A 544 21.46 12.26 19.93
N LYS A 545 21.76 13.56 19.86
CA LYS A 545 20.75 14.61 20.05
C LYS A 545 19.83 14.68 18.84
N THR A 546 18.53 14.83 19.10
CA THR A 546 17.49 15.04 18.08
C THR A 546 16.48 16.10 18.51
N SER A 547 15.80 16.74 17.56
CA SER A 547 14.71 17.69 17.83
C SER A 547 13.38 17.01 18.18
N SER A 548 13.20 15.73 17.84
CA SER A 548 12.02 14.93 18.15
C SER A 548 12.37 13.44 18.17
N GLY A 549 11.68 12.65 18.99
CA GLY A 549 11.91 11.20 19.12
C GLY A 549 13.22 10.83 19.80
N HIS A 550 13.67 9.59 19.56
CA HIS A 550 14.93 9.03 20.05
C HIS A 550 15.84 8.71 18.88
N ALA A 551 17.06 9.26 18.89
CA ALA A 551 17.99 9.12 17.77
C ALA A 551 19.31 8.44 18.18
N PHE A 552 19.83 7.64 17.26
CA PHE A 552 20.99 6.81 17.46
C PHE A 552 21.90 6.81 16.25
N THR A 553 23.16 6.50 16.48
CA THR A 553 24.10 6.07 15.44
C THR A 553 24.57 4.65 15.75
N ARG A 554 24.90 3.91 14.68
CA ARG A 554 25.56 2.63 14.74
C ARG A 554 26.80 2.62 13.87
N THR A 555 27.87 2.00 14.36
CA THR A 555 29.07 1.76 13.57
C THR A 555 29.57 0.34 13.77
N TYR A 556 30.01 -0.29 12.68
CA TYR A 556 30.62 -1.60 12.71
C TYR A 556 31.86 -1.61 11.82
N GLU A 557 32.97 -2.11 12.36
CA GLU A 557 34.22 -2.28 11.63
C GLU A 557 34.85 -3.62 12.03
N SER A 558 34.88 -4.57 11.08
CA SER A 558 35.53 -5.87 11.26
C SER A 558 36.09 -6.36 9.93
N GLY A 559 37.38 -6.73 9.91
CA GLY A 559 38.08 -7.10 8.69
C GLY A 559 38.00 -6.00 7.63
N ASN A 560 37.37 -6.30 6.48
CA ASN A 560 37.16 -5.34 5.39
C ASN A 560 35.76 -4.71 5.40
N ILE A 561 34.91 -5.06 6.37
CA ILE A 561 33.54 -4.57 6.48
C ILE A 561 33.56 -3.28 7.30
N LYS A 562 33.04 -2.20 6.71
CA LYS A 562 32.79 -0.92 7.38
C LYS A 562 31.36 -0.52 7.09
N ASP A 563 30.56 -0.39 8.14
CA ASP A 563 29.16 -0.02 8.02
C ASP A 563 28.81 1.02 9.10
N ARG A 564 27.97 1.99 8.73
CA ARG A 564 27.53 3.06 9.62
C ARG A 564 26.16 3.56 9.24
N VAL A 565 25.32 3.77 10.24
CA VAL A 565 23.96 4.29 10.08
C VAL A 565 23.61 5.27 11.19
N ALA A 566 22.59 6.09 10.96
CA ALA A 566 21.86 6.77 12.03
C ALA A 566 20.37 6.53 11.85
N PHE A 567 19.58 6.64 12.90
CA PHE A 567 18.14 6.54 12.79
C PHE A 567 17.47 7.27 13.94
N CYS A 568 16.20 7.65 13.72
CA CYS A 568 15.33 8.21 14.72
C CYS A 568 13.99 7.46 14.71
N ILE A 569 13.47 7.14 15.89
CA ILE A 569 12.17 6.49 16.09
C ILE A 569 11.33 7.30 17.09
N ALA A 570 10.01 7.08 17.10
CA ALA A 570 9.05 7.84 17.92
C ALA A 570 9.10 9.36 17.72
N ALA A 571 9.55 9.84 16.57
CA ALA A 571 9.46 11.25 16.25
C ALA A 571 7.99 11.63 15.99
N ALA A 572 7.65 12.90 16.24
CA ALA A 572 6.34 13.43 15.88
C ALA A 572 6.12 13.24 14.36
N ALA A 573 5.00 12.64 13.98
CA ALA A 573 4.71 12.29 12.59
C ALA A 573 4.66 13.54 11.67
N ASN A 574 5.21 13.40 10.47
CA ASN A 574 5.26 14.41 9.41
C ASN A 574 5.97 15.72 9.83
N THR A 575 6.95 15.63 10.73
CA THR A 575 7.71 16.80 11.20
C THR A 575 9.16 16.75 10.76
N GLU A 576 9.81 17.92 10.68
CA GLU A 576 11.26 18.01 10.43
C GLU A 576 12.03 17.58 11.69
N VAL A 577 12.81 16.52 11.55
CA VAL A 577 13.65 15.94 12.61
C VAL A 577 15.10 16.24 12.30
N THR A 578 15.74 17.01 13.16
CA THR A 578 17.17 17.34 13.06
C THR A 578 17.97 16.47 14.02
N MET A 579 18.94 15.73 13.50
CA MET A 579 19.81 14.83 14.25
C MET A 579 21.27 15.32 14.21
N ASP A 580 21.96 15.25 15.36
CA ASP A 580 23.40 15.50 15.47
C ASP A 580 24.18 14.22 15.11
N VAL A 581 24.74 14.19 13.90
CA VAL A 581 25.42 13.02 13.33
C VAL A 581 26.93 13.23 13.21
N SER A 582 27.46 14.25 13.90
CA SER A 582 28.86 14.67 13.85
C SER A 582 29.86 13.61 14.28
N ASN A 583 29.42 12.59 15.03
CA ASN A 583 30.24 11.47 15.46
C ASN A 583 30.50 10.42 14.37
N VAL A 584 29.70 10.42 13.29
CA VAL A 584 29.81 9.42 12.20
C VAL A 584 30.04 10.04 10.82
N TRP A 585 29.48 11.22 10.54
CA TRP A 585 29.66 11.95 9.27
C TRP A 585 30.19 13.36 9.51
N LYS A 586 30.99 13.87 8.57
CA LYS A 586 31.57 15.23 8.61
C LYS A 586 30.75 16.22 7.78
N ASP A 587 30.91 17.50 8.06
CA ASP A 587 30.29 18.55 7.25
C ASP A 587 30.63 18.42 5.75
N GLY A 588 29.61 18.56 4.92
CA GLY A 588 29.68 18.37 3.48
C GLY A 588 29.46 16.93 3.01
N ASP A 589 29.45 15.93 3.91
CA ASP A 589 29.02 14.57 3.55
C ASP A 589 27.54 14.58 3.15
N ARG A 590 27.18 13.74 2.17
CA ARG A 590 25.78 13.50 1.80
C ARG A 590 25.30 12.20 2.42
N VAL A 591 24.09 12.22 2.94
CA VAL A 591 23.41 11.04 3.49
C VAL A 591 22.01 10.91 2.91
N VAL A 592 21.44 9.72 3.00
CA VAL A 592 20.13 9.37 2.45
C VAL A 592 19.24 8.88 3.58
N ASN A 593 17.99 9.36 3.62
CA ASN A 593 16.93 8.73 4.40
C ASN A 593 16.40 7.53 3.60
N TYR A 594 16.81 6.31 3.96
CA TYR A 594 16.36 5.06 3.36
C TYR A 594 14.83 4.92 3.36
N TYR A 595 14.16 5.46 4.37
CA TYR A 595 12.71 5.29 4.55
C TYR A 595 11.87 5.90 3.41
N ASP A 596 12.31 7.04 2.85
CA ASP A 596 11.61 7.77 1.78
C ASP A 596 12.50 8.17 0.59
N SER A 597 13.75 7.71 0.62
CA SER A 597 14.80 7.99 -0.37
C SER A 597 15.21 9.47 -0.52
N SER A 598 14.80 10.35 0.39
CA SER A 598 15.26 11.74 0.40
C SER A 598 16.74 11.83 0.79
N SER A 599 17.42 12.91 0.41
CA SER A 599 18.84 13.11 0.76
C SER A 599 19.11 14.50 1.33
N ALA A 600 20.10 14.58 2.23
CA ALA A 600 20.55 15.80 2.88
C ALA A 600 22.09 15.89 2.89
N VAL A 601 22.60 17.11 3.11
CA VAL A 601 24.03 17.38 3.33
C VAL A 601 24.23 17.69 4.81
N VAL A 602 25.23 17.05 5.42
CA VAL A 602 25.62 17.32 6.80
C VAL A 602 26.13 18.76 6.90
N THR A 603 25.52 19.56 7.77
CA THR A 603 25.87 20.97 8.01
C THR A 603 25.91 21.25 9.51
N ASP A 604 27.02 21.82 10.00
CA ASP A 604 27.27 22.03 11.43
C ASP A 604 27.09 20.75 12.26
N GLY A 605 27.51 19.61 11.70
CA GLY A 605 27.39 18.28 12.27
C GLY A 605 25.98 17.66 12.21
N LYS A 606 25.01 18.32 11.57
CA LYS A 606 23.59 17.95 11.64
C LYS A 606 22.98 17.61 10.29
N VAL A 607 21.95 16.80 10.32
CA VAL A 607 21.07 16.50 9.17
C VAL A 607 19.62 16.61 9.58
N THR A 608 18.77 17.08 8.65
CA THR A 608 17.33 17.23 8.87
C THR A 608 16.57 16.46 7.82
N PHE A 609 15.61 15.65 8.27
CA PHE A 609 14.70 14.88 7.42
C PHE A 609 13.27 14.97 7.96
N ASN A 610 12.28 14.83 7.09
CA ASN A 610 10.91 14.66 7.53
C ASN A 610 10.71 13.23 8.07
N SER A 611 10.08 13.10 9.24
CA SER A 611 9.82 11.80 9.90
C SER A 611 8.74 10.95 9.24
N GLY A 612 7.94 11.55 8.33
CA GLY A 612 6.80 10.92 7.70
C GLY A 612 5.72 10.48 8.70
N ALA A 613 4.69 9.78 8.21
CA ALA A 613 3.53 9.39 9.02
C ALA A 613 3.87 8.44 10.19
N ASN A 614 4.99 7.74 10.12
CA ASN A 614 5.38 6.69 11.08
C ASN A 614 6.46 7.17 12.06
N GLY A 615 6.83 8.45 12.05
CA GLY A 615 7.76 9.01 13.04
C GLY A 615 9.15 8.38 12.99
N THR A 616 9.59 7.87 11.82
CA THR A 616 10.79 7.05 11.66
C THR A 616 11.67 7.61 10.55
N VAL A 617 12.96 7.80 10.85
CA VAL A 617 13.98 8.24 9.89
C VAL A 617 15.12 7.23 9.93
N LEU A 618 15.57 6.75 8.77
CA LEU A 618 16.62 5.75 8.64
C LEU A 618 17.73 6.29 7.73
N VAL A 619 18.89 6.61 8.27
CA VAL A 619 19.96 7.34 7.58
C VAL A 619 21.13 6.41 7.27
N GLN A 620 21.57 6.45 6.01
CA GLN A 620 22.72 5.68 5.52
C GLN A 620 23.63 6.52 4.62
N ASP A 621 24.79 5.96 4.30
CA ASP A 621 25.63 6.43 3.19
C ASP A 621 24.88 6.27 1.84
N PRO A 622 25.17 7.14 0.84
CA PRO A 622 24.62 6.99 -0.50
C PRO A 622 25.04 5.67 -1.15
N ASP A 623 24.09 4.91 -1.68
CA ASP A 623 24.30 3.61 -2.34
C ASP A 623 24.64 3.73 -3.84
N GLY A 624 24.84 4.96 -4.33
CA GLY A 624 25.10 5.26 -5.73
C GLY A 624 23.84 5.33 -6.61
N LYS A 625 22.64 5.09 -6.06
CA LYS A 625 21.38 5.40 -6.76
C LYS A 625 21.17 6.92 -6.85
N PRO A 626 20.24 7.37 -7.72
CA PRO A 626 19.94 8.79 -7.88
C PRO A 626 19.56 9.46 -6.56
N LEU A 627 20.20 10.59 -6.24
CA LEU A 627 19.82 11.39 -5.10
C LEU A 627 18.96 12.56 -5.56
N VAL A 628 17.73 12.63 -5.04
CA VAL A 628 16.76 13.67 -5.37
C VAL A 628 16.40 14.45 -4.12
N THR A 629 16.47 15.77 -4.21
CA THR A 629 15.98 16.68 -3.16
C THR A 629 15.08 17.72 -3.79
N ILE A 630 13.89 17.93 -3.22
CA ILE A 630 12.96 18.98 -3.63
C ILE A 630 12.82 19.97 -2.48
N LYS A 631 13.35 21.19 -2.67
CA LYS A 631 13.44 22.20 -1.61
C LYS A 631 12.43 23.33 -1.82
N GLY A 632 11.72 23.68 -0.76
CA GLY A 632 10.84 24.85 -0.60
C GLY A 632 10.46 25.04 0.87
N GLU A 633 9.79 26.13 1.24
CA GLU A 633 9.23 26.29 2.58
C GLU A 633 8.18 25.21 2.84
N ALA A 634 8.29 24.51 3.98
CA ALA A 634 7.36 23.45 4.38
C ALA A 634 5.91 23.98 4.52
N GLU A 635 5.78 25.25 4.91
CA GLU A 635 4.52 25.99 4.97
C GLU A 635 4.62 27.25 4.10
N PHE A 636 3.66 27.48 3.19
CA PHE A 636 3.69 28.61 2.26
C PHE A 636 2.31 29.20 2.02
N LYS A 637 2.25 30.47 1.59
CA LYS A 637 1.01 31.14 1.17
C LYS A 637 0.93 31.28 -0.34
N GLY A 638 -0.29 31.23 -0.89
CA GLY A 638 -0.53 31.39 -2.33
C GLY A 638 0.13 30.29 -3.18
N THR A 639 1.20 30.61 -3.88
CA THR A 639 1.99 29.66 -4.67
C THR A 639 3.46 29.80 -4.31
N GLN A 640 4.20 28.69 -4.34
CA GLN A 640 5.63 28.68 -4.04
C GLN A 640 6.43 28.06 -5.18
N LYS A 641 7.65 28.56 -5.39
CA LYS A 641 8.65 27.94 -6.25
C LYS A 641 9.46 26.92 -5.46
N VAL A 642 9.50 25.68 -5.91
CA VAL A 642 10.39 24.64 -5.37
C VAL A 642 11.54 24.38 -6.32
N THR A 643 12.70 24.00 -5.79
CA THR A 643 13.92 23.72 -6.56
C THR A 643 14.31 22.26 -6.42
N VAL A 644 14.70 21.64 -7.52
CA VAL A 644 15.15 20.24 -7.56
C VAL A 644 16.67 20.21 -7.58
N SER A 645 17.26 19.39 -6.72
CA SER A 645 18.65 18.96 -6.84
C SER A 645 18.70 17.48 -7.19
N LEU A 646 19.44 17.15 -8.24
CA LEU A 646 19.71 15.78 -8.69
C LEU A 646 21.20 15.52 -8.64
N LYS A 647 21.59 14.41 -8.02
CA LYS A 647 22.95 13.86 -8.13
C LYS A 647 22.86 12.42 -8.61
N ASP A 648 23.84 12.01 -9.41
CA ASP A 648 23.93 10.66 -9.97
C ASP A 648 22.72 10.27 -10.86
N ALA A 649 21.95 11.25 -11.34
CA ALA A 649 20.92 11.11 -12.36
C ALA A 649 20.92 12.31 -13.32
N LYS A 650 20.56 12.05 -14.58
CA LYS A 650 20.49 13.11 -15.62
C LYS A 650 19.22 13.95 -15.52
N GLN A 651 18.15 13.35 -15.03
CA GLN A 651 16.82 13.93 -14.95
C GLN A 651 15.96 13.16 -13.94
N ALA A 652 14.87 13.78 -13.49
CA ALA A 652 13.81 13.14 -12.72
C ALA A 652 12.46 13.40 -13.38
N VAL A 653 11.53 12.47 -13.24
CA VAL A 653 10.12 12.59 -13.62
C VAL A 653 9.35 13.03 -12.38
N ILE A 654 8.63 14.16 -12.46
CA ILE A 654 7.88 14.77 -11.35
C ILE A 654 6.39 14.76 -11.65
N SER A 655 5.55 14.56 -10.64
CA SER A 655 4.12 14.86 -10.66
C SER A 655 3.69 15.58 -9.38
N VAL A 656 2.90 16.65 -9.52
CA VAL A 656 2.34 17.44 -8.41
C VAL A 656 0.87 17.04 -8.24
N ASP A 657 0.48 16.58 -7.06
CA ASP A 657 -0.87 16.13 -6.71
C ASP A 657 -1.47 15.11 -7.69
N GLY A 658 -0.63 14.20 -8.19
CA GLY A 658 -1.02 13.18 -9.18
C GLY A 658 -1.36 13.73 -10.56
N ALA A 659 -1.07 15.00 -10.83
CA ALA A 659 -1.28 15.62 -12.14
C ALA A 659 -0.29 15.09 -13.20
N LYS A 660 -0.35 15.68 -14.39
CA LYS A 660 0.51 15.31 -15.53
C LYS A 660 2.00 15.32 -15.15
N LYS A 661 2.68 14.21 -15.44
CA LYS A 661 4.12 14.06 -15.23
C LYS A 661 4.95 14.96 -16.15
N PHE A 662 6.06 15.49 -15.65
CA PHE A 662 7.02 16.29 -16.42
C PHE A 662 8.46 16.00 -16.00
N ILE A 663 9.43 16.31 -16.87
CA ILE A 663 10.86 16.05 -16.62
C ILE A 663 11.51 17.31 -16.06
N VAL A 664 12.34 17.14 -15.04
CA VAL A 664 13.23 18.15 -14.46
C VAL A 664 14.67 17.67 -14.48
N LYS A 665 15.61 18.61 -14.52
CA LYS A 665 17.06 18.39 -14.39
C LYS A 665 17.57 19.00 -13.10
N ASP A 666 18.83 18.71 -12.76
CA ASP A 666 19.48 19.32 -11.60
C ASP A 666 19.44 20.85 -11.69
N GLY A 667 19.02 21.50 -10.61
CA GLY A 667 18.85 22.95 -10.53
C GLY A 667 17.56 23.51 -11.13
N ASP A 668 16.74 22.68 -11.80
CA ASP A 668 15.45 23.12 -12.30
C ASP A 668 14.49 23.47 -11.15
N SER A 669 13.50 24.31 -11.45
CA SER A 669 12.54 24.77 -10.45
C SER A 669 11.16 24.96 -11.08
N PHE A 670 10.12 24.69 -10.29
CA PHE A 670 8.72 24.78 -10.72
C PHE A 670 7.83 25.28 -9.59
N THR A 671 6.63 25.73 -9.93
CA THR A 671 5.68 26.33 -8.97
C THR A 671 4.66 25.30 -8.50
N ILE A 672 4.41 25.27 -7.19
CA ILE A 672 3.38 24.45 -6.53
C ILE A 672 2.32 25.35 -5.88
N GLY A 673 1.16 24.76 -5.53
CA GLY A 673 0.09 25.44 -4.80
C GLY A 673 -0.94 26.19 -5.65
N ALA A 674 -0.83 26.16 -6.98
CA ALA A 674 -1.76 26.85 -7.88
C ALA A 674 -3.18 26.25 -7.88
N THR A 675 -3.28 24.92 -7.70
CA THR A 675 -4.57 24.20 -7.71
C THR A 675 -5.08 23.86 -6.31
N ALA A 676 -4.21 23.93 -5.30
CA ALA A 676 -4.52 23.67 -3.91
C ALA A 676 -5.22 24.87 -3.24
N TYR A 677 -6.15 24.59 -2.35
CA TYR A 677 -6.81 25.59 -1.50
C TYR A 677 -6.02 25.82 -0.20
N GLU A 678 -6.29 26.91 0.51
CA GLU A 678 -5.67 27.16 1.82
C GLU A 678 -6.12 26.13 2.86
N GLY A 679 -5.18 25.53 3.58
CA GLY A 679 -5.36 24.35 4.43
C GLY A 679 -5.04 23.02 3.74
N ASP A 680 -4.71 23.01 2.44
CA ASP A 680 -4.34 21.79 1.74
C ASP A 680 -2.84 21.47 1.87
N THR A 681 -2.51 20.17 1.92
CA THR A 681 -1.14 19.69 1.65
C THR A 681 -0.97 19.40 0.16
N VAL A 682 0.09 19.95 -0.43
CA VAL A 682 0.54 19.67 -1.81
C VAL A 682 1.58 18.56 -1.78
N THR A 683 1.40 17.53 -2.60
CA THR A 683 2.34 16.41 -2.71
C THR A 683 3.06 16.44 -4.05
N VAL A 684 4.39 16.40 -4.02
CA VAL A 684 5.25 16.31 -5.20
C VAL A 684 5.89 14.93 -5.21
N SER A 685 5.47 14.06 -6.12
CA SER A 685 6.06 12.75 -6.34
C SER A 685 7.16 12.82 -7.40
N TYR A 686 8.20 11.98 -7.26
CA TYR A 686 9.31 11.92 -8.20
C TYR A 686 9.81 10.50 -8.45
N THR A 687 10.34 10.29 -9.66
CA THR A 687 11.08 9.09 -10.06
C THR A 687 12.38 9.52 -10.75
N ALA A 688 13.52 9.00 -10.32
CA ALA A 688 14.82 9.21 -10.97
C ALA A 688 15.53 7.87 -11.17
N GLU A 689 16.31 7.73 -12.23
CA GLU A 689 16.98 6.47 -12.56
C GLU A 689 18.43 6.69 -13.01
N ASN A 690 19.28 5.71 -12.72
CA ASN A 690 20.63 5.57 -13.27
C ASN A 690 20.98 4.08 -13.43
N GLU A 691 22.25 3.77 -13.74
CA GLU A 691 22.73 2.39 -13.92
C GLU A 691 22.74 1.54 -12.64
N LYS A 692 22.64 2.18 -11.46
CA LYS A 692 22.58 1.54 -10.15
C LYS A 692 21.15 1.27 -9.67
N GLY A 693 20.14 1.91 -10.28
CA GLY A 693 18.74 1.62 -10.00
C GLY A 693 17.80 2.81 -10.19
N VAL A 694 16.56 2.62 -9.74
CA VAL A 694 15.48 3.60 -9.77
C VAL A 694 15.15 4.03 -8.34
N VAL A 695 14.96 5.33 -8.14
CA VAL A 695 14.51 5.91 -6.88
C VAL A 695 13.16 6.57 -7.10
N ASN A 696 12.21 6.25 -6.22
CA ASN A 696 10.91 6.89 -6.16
C ASN A 696 10.77 7.57 -4.80
N GLY A 697 10.18 8.76 -4.77
CA GLY A 697 9.91 9.43 -3.50
C GLY A 697 8.86 10.52 -3.63
N LYS A 698 8.60 11.20 -2.50
CA LYS A 698 7.65 12.31 -2.42
C LYS A 698 8.15 13.41 -1.49
N ALA A 699 7.77 14.65 -1.78
CA ALA A 699 7.93 15.81 -0.90
C ALA A 699 6.56 16.46 -0.69
N THR A 700 6.27 16.94 0.52
CA THR A 700 4.97 17.54 0.89
C THR A 700 5.13 18.95 1.39
N PHE A 701 4.19 19.83 1.04
CA PHE A 701 4.21 21.25 1.40
C PHE A 701 2.80 21.71 1.80
N TYR A 702 2.65 22.32 2.96
CA TYR A 702 1.35 22.80 3.47
C TYR A 702 1.06 24.22 2.98
N LYS A 703 -0.13 24.44 2.39
CA LYS A 703 -0.57 25.76 1.96
C LYS A 703 -1.33 26.44 3.09
N ALA A 704 -0.71 27.38 3.76
CA ALA A 704 -1.29 28.11 4.89
C ALA A 704 -2.46 29.01 4.49
N TYR A 705 -3.31 29.32 5.46
CA TYR A 705 -4.35 30.34 5.33
C TYR A 705 -3.75 31.75 5.23
N GLY A 706 -4.27 32.54 4.29
CA GLY A 706 -3.81 33.89 4.03
C GLY A 706 -4.47 34.91 4.95
N ASN A 707 -3.72 35.47 5.91
CA ASN A 707 -4.01 36.82 6.38
C ASN A 707 -3.31 37.82 5.44
N GLU A 708 -4.07 38.72 4.82
CA GLU A 708 -3.52 39.86 4.07
C GLU A 708 -2.89 40.86 5.05
N ASP A 709 -1.63 41.21 4.77
CA ASP A 709 -1.00 42.44 5.25
C ASP A 709 -1.83 43.65 4.77
N ILE A 710 -2.58 44.28 5.66
CA ILE A 710 -2.86 45.72 5.53
C ILE A 710 -1.65 46.43 6.15
N GLY A 711 -0.67 46.74 5.30
CA GLY A 711 0.47 47.59 5.66
C GLY A 711 -0.02 48.99 6.06
N GLY A 712 -0.04 49.24 7.36
CA GLY A 712 -0.27 50.54 7.96
C GLY A 712 -0.20 50.38 9.47
N GLY A 713 0.90 50.85 10.08
CA GLY A 713 1.15 50.72 11.51
C GLY A 713 -0.06 51.06 12.37
N GLY A 714 -0.51 50.06 13.10
CA GLY A 714 -1.57 50.11 14.10
C GLY A 714 -1.77 48.67 14.53
N GLU A 715 -1.36 48.35 15.75
CA GLU A 715 -1.76 47.11 16.42
C GLU A 715 -3.29 47.05 16.37
N GLU A 716 -3.86 46.21 15.49
CA GLU A 716 -5.19 45.70 15.76
C GLU A 716 -5.02 44.65 16.84
N GLU A 717 -5.32 45.08 18.07
CA GLU A 717 -5.38 44.28 19.28
C GLU A 717 -6.05 42.94 18.96
N ARG A 718 -5.30 41.83 19.01
CA ARG A 718 -5.92 40.52 19.26
C ARG A 718 -6.66 40.68 20.58
N GLU A 719 -7.97 40.50 20.57
CA GLU A 719 -8.73 40.51 21.83
C GLU A 719 -8.12 39.49 22.78
N ASP A 720 -7.69 39.95 23.95
CA ASP A 720 -7.04 39.09 24.95
C ASP A 720 -7.96 37.88 25.26
N ASN A 721 -7.38 36.67 25.24
CA ASN A 721 -8.09 35.45 25.64
C ASN A 721 -8.29 35.48 27.15
N ILE A 722 -9.39 36.10 27.57
CA ILE A 722 -9.72 36.31 28.97
C ILE A 722 -10.91 35.42 29.34
N ILE A 723 -10.73 34.54 30.33
CA ILE A 723 -11.86 33.86 30.97
C ILE A 723 -12.22 34.54 32.29
N ARG A 724 -13.51 34.85 32.46
CA ARG A 724 -14.11 35.41 33.69
C ARG A 724 -15.03 34.37 34.31
N VAL A 725 -14.78 33.96 35.55
CA VAL A 725 -15.48 32.87 36.24
C VAL A 725 -16.18 33.36 37.50
N LYS A 726 -17.44 32.98 37.72
CA LYS A 726 -18.17 33.29 38.96
C LYS A 726 -18.88 32.06 39.51
N MET A 727 -18.47 31.62 40.70
CA MET A 727 -19.09 30.52 41.43
C MET A 727 -20.36 31.01 42.15
N ALA A 728 -21.43 30.23 42.15
CA ALA A 728 -22.71 30.58 42.80
C ALA A 728 -22.60 30.79 44.32
N ASN A 729 -21.66 30.08 44.97
CA ASN A 729 -21.33 30.26 46.38
C ASN A 729 -20.35 31.42 46.65
N GLY A 730 -19.87 32.10 45.60
CA GLY A 730 -18.92 33.21 45.65
C GLY A 730 -17.46 32.83 45.97
N SER A 731 -17.12 31.55 46.09
CA SER A 731 -15.76 31.08 46.41
C SER A 731 -14.79 31.25 45.24
N ALA A 732 -13.49 31.21 45.53
CA ALA A 732 -12.42 31.27 44.53
C ALA A 732 -12.30 29.93 43.78
N PRO A 733 -12.49 29.90 42.45
CA PRO A 733 -12.35 28.68 41.68
C PRO A 733 -10.89 28.31 41.40
N TYR A 734 -10.64 27.04 41.14
CA TYR A 734 -9.46 26.58 40.41
C TYR A 734 -9.80 26.41 38.94
N LEU A 735 -8.90 26.85 38.07
CA LEU A 735 -9.01 26.77 36.63
C LEU A 735 -7.92 25.83 36.10
N TYR A 736 -8.32 24.68 35.56
CA TYR A 736 -7.43 23.82 34.78
C TYR A 736 -7.70 24.05 33.30
N ALA A 737 -6.72 24.47 32.53
CA ALA A 737 -6.89 24.82 31.12
C ALA A 737 -5.85 24.16 30.22
N TRP A 738 -6.22 23.87 28.97
CA TRP A 738 -5.33 23.27 27.97
C TRP A 738 -5.68 23.67 26.53
N THR A 739 -4.75 23.49 25.60
CA THR A 739 -4.99 23.57 24.14
C THR A 739 -4.79 22.20 23.50
N GLY A 740 -5.53 21.94 22.41
CA GLY A 740 -5.46 20.66 21.69
C GLY A 740 -5.74 19.45 22.60
N SER A 741 -5.08 18.33 22.33
CA SER A 741 -5.30 17.05 23.03
C SER A 741 -4.65 16.95 24.42
N SER A 742 -3.65 17.79 24.75
CA SER A 742 -2.90 17.63 26.03
C SER A 742 -1.92 18.75 26.43
N THR A 743 -1.93 19.93 25.80
CA THR A 743 -1.00 21.01 26.20
C THR A 743 -1.59 21.84 27.35
N ALA A 744 -1.12 21.61 28.58
CA ALA A 744 -1.61 22.34 29.75
C ALA A 744 -1.21 23.84 29.70
N LEU A 745 -2.20 24.73 29.87
CA LEU A 745 -2.06 26.19 29.96
C LEU A 745 -1.97 26.70 31.41
N THR A 746 -2.35 25.86 32.36
CA THR A 746 -2.33 26.17 33.81
C THR A 746 -1.50 25.12 34.56
N ALA A 747 -1.31 25.30 35.87
CA ALA A 747 -0.65 24.30 36.71
C ALA A 747 -1.34 22.92 36.63
N ALA A 748 -0.62 21.87 37.04
CA ALA A 748 -1.16 20.52 37.16
C ALA A 748 -2.45 20.49 38.01
N TRP A 749 -3.30 19.49 37.79
CA TRP A 749 -4.58 19.32 38.49
C TRP A 749 -4.46 19.57 40.01
N PRO A 750 -5.33 20.38 40.65
CA PRO A 750 -6.62 20.92 40.18
C PRO A 750 -6.55 22.17 39.29
N GLY A 751 -5.37 22.59 38.83
CA GLY A 751 -5.19 23.79 38.03
C GLY A 751 -4.78 25.01 38.86
N THR A 752 -4.80 26.18 38.24
CA THR A 752 -4.40 27.44 38.87
C THR A 752 -5.56 28.01 39.68
N LYS A 753 -5.36 28.28 40.97
CA LYS A 753 -6.37 28.95 41.83
C LYS A 753 -6.50 30.42 41.45
N LEU A 754 -7.70 30.88 41.09
CA LEU A 754 -7.95 32.28 40.79
C LEU A 754 -8.15 33.07 42.09
N THR A 755 -7.36 34.11 42.32
CA THR A 755 -7.33 34.84 43.60
C THR A 755 -7.92 36.24 43.56
N GLU A 756 -8.07 36.84 42.38
CA GLU A 756 -8.50 38.23 42.21
C GLU A 756 -9.90 38.31 41.60
N LYS A 757 -10.77 39.14 42.20
CA LYS A 757 -12.12 39.45 41.69
C LYS A 757 -12.16 40.85 41.07
N ASP A 758 -12.83 40.97 39.94
CA ASP A 758 -13.20 42.27 39.38
C ASP A 758 -14.39 42.93 40.11
N SER A 759 -14.73 44.16 39.71
CA SER A 759 -15.80 44.96 40.31
C SER A 759 -17.20 44.33 40.20
N ASP A 760 -17.41 43.41 39.25
CA ASP A 760 -18.67 42.70 39.03
C ASP A 760 -18.71 41.34 39.78
N GLY A 761 -17.62 41.01 40.47
CA GLY A 761 -17.47 39.81 41.29
C GLY A 761 -17.06 38.55 40.52
N TYR A 762 -16.47 38.68 39.33
CA TYR A 762 -15.89 37.57 38.57
C TYR A 762 -14.39 37.43 38.85
N TYR A 763 -13.90 36.19 38.84
CA TYR A 763 -12.47 35.87 38.86
C TYR A 763 -11.94 35.76 37.44
N THR A 764 -10.83 36.42 37.14
CA THR A 764 -10.35 36.54 35.76
C THR A 764 -9.03 35.81 35.58
N PHE A 765 -8.86 35.14 34.44
CA PHE A 765 -7.60 34.55 34.00
C PHE A 765 -7.36 34.90 32.54
N GLU A 766 -6.16 35.39 32.23
CA GLU A 766 -5.77 35.81 30.89
C GLU A 766 -4.73 34.83 30.34
N PHE A 767 -4.98 34.29 29.16
CA PHE A 767 -4.09 33.38 28.45
C PHE A 767 -3.17 34.14 27.49
N ASP A 768 -2.07 33.50 27.08
CA ASP A 768 -1.15 34.06 26.08
C ASP A 768 -1.88 34.40 24.77
N LYS A 769 -1.45 35.49 24.13
CA LYS A 769 -2.09 36.14 22.98
C LYS A 769 -2.01 35.31 21.69
N ASP A 770 -1.15 34.30 21.69
CA ASP A 770 -0.89 33.41 20.56
C ASP A 770 -1.77 32.16 20.55
N ILE A 771 -2.61 31.96 21.57
CA ILE A 771 -3.52 30.81 21.66
C ILE A 771 -4.78 31.05 20.81
N SER A 772 -5.10 30.14 19.89
CA SER A 772 -6.26 30.26 19.00
C SER A 772 -7.59 29.86 19.65
N THR A 773 -7.57 28.79 20.46
CA THR A 773 -8.69 28.29 21.27
C THR A 773 -8.12 27.61 22.53
N TYR A 774 -8.90 27.55 23.60
CA TYR A 774 -8.53 26.90 24.86
C TYR A 774 -9.71 26.12 25.44
N ASN A 775 -9.40 25.12 26.25
CA ASN A 775 -10.36 24.29 26.97
C ASN A 775 -10.16 24.51 28.47
N VAL A 776 -11.21 24.42 29.28
CA VAL A 776 -11.12 24.60 30.74
C VAL A 776 -11.98 23.63 31.54
N ILE A 777 -11.54 23.33 32.77
CA ILE A 777 -12.35 22.78 33.84
C ILE A 777 -12.28 23.76 35.02
N ILE A 778 -13.44 24.10 35.57
CA ILE A 778 -13.56 24.97 36.74
C ILE A 778 -13.95 24.11 37.94
N ASN A 779 -13.20 24.18 39.03
CA ASN A 779 -13.42 23.33 40.21
C ASN A 779 -13.22 24.07 41.55
N ASP A 780 -13.63 23.45 42.65
CA ASP A 780 -13.50 24.00 44.01
C ASP A 780 -12.21 23.60 44.75
N GLY A 781 -11.30 22.89 44.08
CA GLY A 781 -10.09 22.31 44.67
C GLY A 781 -10.30 20.96 45.36
N GLY A 782 -11.53 20.43 45.34
CA GLY A 782 -11.92 19.12 45.84
C GLY A 782 -12.58 18.27 44.75
N THR A 783 -13.69 17.61 45.07
CA THR A 783 -14.40 16.73 44.13
C THR A 783 -15.39 17.47 43.22
N GLY A 784 -15.75 18.72 43.55
CA GLY A 784 -16.71 19.51 42.79
C GLY A 784 -16.04 20.18 41.59
N LYS A 785 -16.50 19.87 40.37
CA LYS A 785 -15.97 20.41 39.12
C LYS A 785 -17.03 20.50 38.03
N THR A 786 -16.85 21.43 37.09
CA THR A 786 -17.61 21.46 35.84
C THR A 786 -17.22 20.27 34.96
N SER A 787 -18.05 19.95 33.96
CA SER A 787 -17.58 19.21 32.80
C SER A 787 -16.51 20.01 32.04
N ASP A 788 -15.77 19.34 31.16
CA ASP A 788 -14.82 19.98 30.25
C ASP A 788 -15.56 21.01 29.38
N ILE A 789 -15.08 22.25 29.41
CA ILE A 789 -15.60 23.34 28.60
C ILE A 789 -14.58 23.57 27.48
N THR A 790 -14.86 23.06 26.29
CA THR A 790 -13.91 23.02 25.18
C THR A 790 -14.17 24.10 24.13
N GLY A 791 -13.15 24.45 23.36
CA GLY A 791 -13.26 25.30 22.18
C GLY A 791 -13.53 26.78 22.48
N LEU A 792 -13.10 27.27 23.65
CA LEU A 792 -13.25 28.66 24.04
C LEU A 792 -12.28 29.56 23.28
N LYS A 793 -12.71 30.76 22.89
CA LYS A 793 -11.89 31.77 22.21
C LYS A 793 -12.31 33.19 22.63
N GLY A 794 -11.34 34.07 22.80
CA GLY A 794 -11.56 35.47 23.18
C GLY A 794 -12.05 35.61 24.63
N LYS A 795 -12.80 36.68 24.90
CA LYS A 795 -13.32 36.99 26.24
C LYS A 795 -14.57 36.18 26.57
N VAL A 796 -14.42 35.17 27.42
CA VAL A 796 -15.48 34.24 27.82
C VAL A 796 -15.88 34.48 29.28
N THR A 797 -17.18 34.58 29.56
CA THR A 797 -17.71 34.67 30.92
C THR A 797 -18.46 33.39 31.29
N VAL A 798 -18.02 32.72 32.36
CA VAL A 798 -18.61 31.47 32.87
C VAL A 798 -19.20 31.68 34.26
N ASN A 799 -20.51 31.50 34.39
CA ASN A 799 -21.19 31.41 35.67
C ASN A 799 -21.38 29.94 36.04
N VAL A 800 -20.87 29.52 37.20
CA VAL A 800 -20.92 28.14 37.68
C VAL A 800 -21.94 28.05 38.80
N ALA A 801 -22.99 27.24 38.60
CA ALA A 801 -24.03 26.98 39.58
C ALA A 801 -23.54 26.11 40.75
N SER A 802 -24.35 25.96 41.81
CA SER A 802 -23.99 25.16 42.99
C SER A 802 -23.81 23.66 42.72
N ASP A 803 -24.35 23.17 41.61
CA ASP A 803 -24.19 21.79 41.10
C ASP A 803 -23.11 21.68 40.01
N PHE A 804 -22.31 22.72 39.81
CA PHE A 804 -21.25 22.83 38.79
C PHE A 804 -21.75 22.82 37.33
N THR A 805 -23.05 23.03 37.09
CA THR A 805 -23.53 23.37 35.75
C THR A 805 -23.11 24.79 35.37
N THR A 806 -22.86 25.04 34.09
CA THR A 806 -22.28 26.31 33.61
C THR A 806 -23.21 27.06 32.66
N ASN A 807 -23.27 28.38 32.84
CA ASN A 807 -23.85 29.31 31.87
C ASN A 807 -22.72 30.19 31.30
N ILE A 808 -22.44 30.02 30.00
CA ILE A 808 -21.30 30.61 29.30
C ILE A 808 -21.81 31.73 28.36
N ASN A 809 -21.22 32.92 28.44
CA ASN A 809 -21.55 34.06 27.57
C ASN A 809 -20.27 34.74 27.05
N GLY A 810 -20.24 35.10 25.76
CA GLY A 810 -19.09 35.72 25.08
C GLY A 810 -18.09 34.71 24.50
N GLY A 811 -17.43 35.07 23.39
CA GLY A 811 -16.55 34.19 22.60
C GLY A 811 -17.30 33.28 21.61
N SER A 812 -16.64 32.88 20.50
CA SER A 812 -17.18 31.88 19.56
C SER A 812 -16.77 30.48 20.00
N VAL A 813 -17.74 29.64 20.37
CA VAL A 813 -17.56 28.19 20.59
C VAL A 813 -17.69 27.50 19.22
N GLU A 814 -16.62 26.90 18.70
CA GLU A 814 -16.77 25.98 17.56
C GLU A 814 -17.35 24.65 18.07
N ILE A 815 -18.63 24.41 17.81
CA ILE A 815 -19.17 23.05 17.80
C ILE A 815 -18.64 22.39 16.53
N VAL A 816 -17.75 21.41 16.67
CA VAL A 816 -17.38 20.50 15.58
C VAL A 816 -18.45 19.40 15.56
N GLU A 817 -19.27 19.38 14.51
CA GLU A 817 -20.35 18.41 14.30
C GLU A 817 -19.81 17.03 13.91
N ASN A 818 -19.12 16.34 14.81
CA ASN A 818 -18.91 14.89 14.68
C ASN A 818 -19.93 14.16 15.54
N THR A 819 -21.09 13.83 14.96
CA THR A 819 -22.13 13.05 15.64
C THR A 819 -22.06 11.60 15.22
N ALA A 820 -21.98 10.70 16.20
CA ALA A 820 -22.15 9.27 16.00
C ALA A 820 -23.50 8.80 16.55
N THR A 821 -24.29 8.13 15.71
CA THR A 821 -25.62 7.63 16.02
C THR A 821 -25.67 6.12 15.85
N ILE A 822 -26.25 5.42 16.82
CA ILE A 822 -26.39 3.96 16.85
C ILE A 822 -27.88 3.64 16.97
N HIS A 823 -28.45 3.02 15.93
CA HIS A 823 -29.80 2.46 15.92
C HIS A 823 -29.74 0.97 16.18
N ILE A 824 -30.57 0.45 17.08
CA ILE A 824 -30.57 -0.95 17.50
C ILE A 824 -31.97 -1.52 17.42
N LYS A 825 -32.12 -2.64 16.70
CA LYS A 825 -33.34 -3.45 16.69
C LYS A 825 -33.06 -4.78 17.43
N PRO A 826 -33.60 -4.97 18.65
CA PRO A 826 -33.37 -6.19 19.40
C PRO A 826 -34.05 -7.40 18.74
N TYR A 827 -33.56 -8.61 19.04
CA TYR A 827 -34.16 -9.86 18.53
C TYR A 827 -35.52 -10.17 19.15
N SER A 828 -35.79 -9.67 20.36
CA SER A 828 -37.04 -9.85 21.10
C SER A 828 -37.67 -8.51 21.46
N ASP A 829 -38.92 -8.53 21.94
CA ASP A 829 -39.63 -7.32 22.41
C ASP A 829 -39.03 -6.70 23.70
N ALA A 830 -38.01 -7.35 24.29
CA ALA A 830 -37.29 -6.81 25.44
C ALA A 830 -36.28 -5.74 25.01
N ALA A 831 -36.24 -4.62 25.76
CA ALA A 831 -35.33 -3.52 25.46
C ALA A 831 -33.86 -3.92 25.69
N PRO A 832 -32.96 -3.66 24.72
CA PRO A 832 -31.56 -4.07 24.80
C PRO A 832 -30.75 -3.18 25.76
N PHE A 833 -29.70 -3.74 26.34
CA PHE A 833 -28.62 -3.00 26.97
C PHE A 833 -27.60 -2.59 25.92
N LEU A 834 -27.16 -1.33 25.98
CA LEU A 834 -26.12 -0.80 25.13
C LEU A 834 -24.97 -0.33 26.03
N TYR A 835 -23.75 -0.76 25.73
CA TYR A 835 -22.51 -0.20 26.29
C TYR A 835 -21.76 0.51 25.18
N VAL A 836 -21.39 1.78 25.36
CA VAL A 836 -20.72 2.61 24.33
C VAL A 836 -19.47 3.24 24.89
N TRP A 837 -18.36 3.24 24.14
CA TRP A 837 -17.11 3.89 24.51
C TRP A 837 -16.32 4.40 23.30
N ASP A 838 -15.33 5.25 23.54
CA ASP A 838 -14.26 5.57 22.59
C ASP A 838 -12.90 5.62 23.31
N ASN A 839 -11.89 6.21 22.67
CA ASN A 839 -10.55 6.38 23.25
C ASN A 839 -10.52 7.32 24.47
N SER A 840 -11.59 8.08 24.72
CA SER A 840 -11.77 8.99 25.84
C SER A 840 -12.51 8.34 27.02
N GLY A 841 -13.15 7.18 26.81
CA GLY A 841 -13.82 6.38 27.84
C GLY A 841 -15.25 5.97 27.50
N SER A 842 -15.96 5.39 28.46
CA SER A 842 -17.35 4.92 28.30
C SER A 842 -18.40 6.02 28.45
N TYR A 843 -19.39 6.06 27.57
CA TYR A 843 -20.37 7.13 27.48
C TYR A 843 -21.69 6.90 28.24
N ASN A 844 -22.00 5.65 28.60
CA ASN A 844 -23.28 5.32 29.21
C ASN A 844 -23.16 4.39 30.43
N GLY A 845 -22.09 4.56 31.21
CA GLY A 845 -21.80 3.81 32.45
C GLY A 845 -20.73 2.74 32.25
N GLY A 846 -20.50 1.89 33.25
CA GLY A 846 -19.66 0.70 33.14
C GLY A 846 -20.38 -0.46 32.47
N PHE A 847 -19.65 -1.45 31.96
CA PHE A 847 -20.23 -2.65 31.36
C PHE A 847 -21.21 -3.34 32.34
N PRO A 848 -22.42 -3.79 31.93
CA PRO A 848 -22.95 -4.01 30.58
C PRO A 848 -23.59 -2.78 29.90
N GLY A 849 -23.32 -1.58 30.40
CA GLY A 849 -23.92 -0.35 29.91
C GLY A 849 -25.33 -0.15 30.44
N LYS A 850 -26.15 0.60 29.71
CA LYS A 850 -27.49 1.02 30.16
C LYS A 850 -28.57 0.39 29.29
N GLN A 851 -29.64 -0.08 29.92
CA GLN A 851 -30.84 -0.51 29.20
C GLN A 851 -31.47 0.67 28.47
N LEU A 852 -31.68 0.51 27.17
CA LEU A 852 -32.33 1.52 26.35
C LEU A 852 -33.83 1.56 26.65
N SER A 853 -34.45 2.70 26.40
CA SER A 853 -35.89 2.92 26.57
C SER A 853 -36.43 3.73 25.40
N ASN A 854 -37.74 3.61 25.14
CA ASN A 854 -38.45 4.33 24.08
C ASN A 854 -38.01 3.94 22.66
N PRO A 855 -38.38 2.72 22.18
CA PRO A 855 -38.24 2.44 20.76
C PRO A 855 -39.17 3.34 19.93
N ASP A 856 -38.82 3.58 18.68
CA ASP A 856 -39.72 4.21 17.71
C ASP A 856 -40.87 3.26 17.28
N GLU A 857 -41.74 3.75 16.39
CA GLU A 857 -42.92 3.01 15.90
C GLU A 857 -42.55 1.68 15.20
N ASP A 858 -41.31 1.56 14.71
CA ASP A 858 -40.79 0.39 14.00
C ASP A 858 -39.93 -0.52 14.91
N GLY A 859 -39.83 -0.22 16.21
CA GLY A 859 -39.13 -1.03 17.21
C GLY A 859 -37.62 -0.77 17.30
N TRP A 860 -37.12 0.37 16.79
CA TRP A 860 -35.71 0.74 16.87
C TRP A 860 -35.41 1.62 18.09
N TYR A 861 -34.29 1.34 18.74
CA TYR A 861 -33.74 2.13 19.84
C TYR A 861 -32.56 2.94 19.34
N THR A 862 -32.53 4.24 19.63
CA THR A 862 -31.51 5.15 19.11
C THR A 862 -30.65 5.73 20.22
N PHE A 863 -29.33 5.67 20.05
CA PHE A 863 -28.34 6.34 20.89
C PHE A 863 -27.53 7.33 20.05
N VAL A 864 -27.46 8.59 20.47
CA VAL A 864 -26.74 9.66 19.76
C VAL A 864 -25.65 10.22 20.67
N LYS A 865 -24.45 10.41 20.11
CA LYS A 865 -23.34 11.09 20.78
C LYS A 865 -22.69 12.10 19.84
N GLU A 866 -22.72 13.36 20.25
CA GLU A 866 -22.06 14.47 19.55
C GLU A 866 -20.61 14.63 20.02
N GLY A 867 -19.75 15.16 19.15
CA GLY A 867 -18.36 15.51 19.41
C GLY A 867 -17.36 14.34 19.44
N VAL A 868 -17.64 13.22 18.76
CA VAL A 868 -16.81 12.00 18.79
C VAL A 868 -16.30 11.60 17.41
N SER A 869 -15.02 11.28 17.28
CA SER A 869 -14.42 10.83 15.99
C SER A 869 -14.85 9.43 15.59
N SER A 870 -15.10 8.56 16.58
CA SER A 870 -15.66 7.22 16.42
C SER A 870 -16.20 6.71 17.75
N LEU A 871 -17.16 5.79 17.70
CA LEU A 871 -17.67 5.05 18.84
C LEU A 871 -17.43 3.55 18.66
N ASN A 872 -17.34 2.87 19.78
CA ASN A 872 -17.42 1.43 19.89
C ASN A 872 -18.66 1.11 20.74
N CYS A 873 -19.33 -0.01 20.46
CA CYS A 873 -20.44 -0.43 21.30
C CYS A 873 -20.58 -1.95 21.44
N ILE A 874 -21.33 -2.36 22.47
CA ILE A 874 -21.81 -3.72 22.69
C ILE A 874 -23.31 -3.64 22.93
N VAL A 875 -24.08 -4.50 22.26
CA VAL A 875 -25.52 -4.68 22.49
C VAL A 875 -25.74 -6.01 23.21
N GLY A 876 -26.53 -6.04 24.28
CA GLY A 876 -26.81 -7.27 25.02
C GLY A 876 -28.11 -7.22 25.81
N ASP A 877 -28.32 -8.20 26.69
CA ASP A 877 -29.50 -8.31 27.56
C ASP A 877 -29.26 -7.82 29.00
N GLY A 878 -28.07 -7.30 29.28
CA GLY A 878 -27.64 -6.88 30.62
C GLY A 878 -26.78 -7.91 31.36
N GLY A 879 -26.53 -9.09 30.77
CA GLY A 879 -25.54 -10.06 31.23
C GLY A 879 -24.18 -9.93 30.53
N SER A 880 -23.18 -10.68 31.01
CA SER A 880 -21.84 -10.73 30.38
C SER A 880 -21.73 -11.74 29.23
N THR A 881 -22.73 -12.62 29.05
CA THR A 881 -22.67 -13.75 28.11
C THR A 881 -23.52 -13.54 26.85
N ASN A 882 -24.72 -12.94 26.96
CA ASN A 882 -25.64 -12.78 25.84
C ASN A 882 -25.50 -11.39 25.21
N ARG A 883 -24.43 -11.18 24.45
CA ARG A 883 -24.06 -9.88 23.90
C ARG A 883 -23.39 -10.03 22.54
N THR A 884 -23.37 -8.96 21.77
CA THR A 884 -22.51 -8.83 20.60
C THR A 884 -21.04 -8.82 21.03
N GLY A 885 -20.13 -9.18 20.12
CA GLY A 885 -18.74 -8.74 20.26
C GLY A 885 -18.62 -7.21 20.20
N ASP A 886 -17.40 -6.70 20.37
CA ASP A 886 -17.12 -5.27 20.27
C ASP A 886 -17.39 -4.78 18.83
N ILE A 887 -18.40 -3.94 18.69
CA ILE A 887 -18.72 -3.29 17.42
C ILE A 887 -17.91 -1.99 17.39
N THR A 888 -16.75 -2.02 16.74
CA THR A 888 -15.80 -0.91 16.77
C THR A 888 -15.87 0.00 15.55
N GLY A 889 -15.32 1.20 15.68
CA GLY A 889 -15.14 2.14 14.57
C GLY A 889 -16.45 2.64 13.96
N ILE A 890 -17.50 2.77 14.77
CA ILE A 890 -18.75 3.41 14.35
C ILE A 890 -18.48 4.89 14.18
N THR A 891 -18.61 5.37 12.95
CA THR A 891 -18.40 6.77 12.60
C THR A 891 -19.61 7.21 11.80
N GLY A 892 -20.26 8.34 12.14
CA GLY A 892 -21.57 8.68 11.57
C GLY A 892 -22.70 7.81 12.13
N GLU A 893 -23.52 7.19 11.27
CA GLU A 893 -24.74 6.47 11.68
C GLU A 893 -24.64 4.97 11.42
N ALA A 894 -24.91 4.15 12.44
CA ALA A 894 -24.93 2.69 12.33
C ALA A 894 -26.30 2.11 12.68
N TRP A 895 -26.78 1.18 11.87
CA TRP A 895 -28.00 0.41 12.10
C TRP A 895 -27.66 -1.04 12.42
N ILE A 896 -27.99 -1.48 13.63
CA ILE A 896 -27.65 -2.80 14.17
C ILE A 896 -28.95 -3.58 14.36
N THR A 897 -29.13 -4.67 13.61
CA THR A 897 -30.25 -5.59 13.78
C THR A 897 -29.78 -6.89 14.41
N ILE A 898 -30.25 -7.20 15.62
CA ILE A 898 -29.89 -8.45 16.28
C ILE A 898 -30.71 -9.62 15.72
N LYS A 899 -30.05 -10.72 15.36
CA LYS A 899 -30.61 -11.87 14.62
C LYS A 899 -30.73 -13.15 15.44
N SER A 900 -30.20 -13.17 16.65
CA SER A 900 -30.27 -14.33 17.55
C SER A 900 -30.68 -13.93 18.97
N ALA A 901 -31.31 -14.85 19.69
CA ALA A 901 -31.79 -14.63 21.06
C ALA A 901 -30.68 -14.40 22.09
N ASP A 902 -29.47 -14.87 21.81
CA ASP A 902 -28.27 -14.70 22.63
C ASP A 902 -27.46 -13.44 22.26
N ASN A 903 -27.96 -12.62 21.33
CA ASN A 903 -27.33 -11.40 20.79
C ASN A 903 -25.96 -11.60 20.10
N THR A 904 -25.55 -12.83 19.80
CA THR A 904 -24.24 -13.12 19.18
C THR A 904 -24.22 -12.90 17.66
N LYS A 905 -25.37 -13.03 16.98
CA LYS A 905 -25.51 -12.78 15.54
C LYS A 905 -26.25 -11.47 15.30
N TYR A 906 -25.69 -10.61 14.46
CA TYR A 906 -26.28 -9.33 14.10
C TYR A 906 -25.89 -8.92 12.68
N ASP A 907 -26.79 -8.18 12.02
CA ASP A 907 -26.44 -7.42 10.82
C ASP A 907 -26.09 -6.00 11.25
N ILE A 908 -25.03 -5.44 10.66
CA ILE A 908 -24.67 -4.04 10.85
C ILE A 908 -24.55 -3.33 9.50
N GLU A 909 -25.28 -2.24 9.35
CA GLU A 909 -25.13 -1.30 8.25
C GLU A 909 -24.45 -0.05 8.80
N LYS A 910 -23.18 0.16 8.45
CA LYS A 910 -22.41 1.35 8.84
C LYS A 910 -22.52 2.37 7.71
N THR A 911 -23.06 3.55 8.00
CA THR A 911 -22.94 4.71 7.13
C THR A 911 -21.60 5.36 7.47
N PRO A 912 -20.56 5.34 6.60
CA PRO A 912 -19.26 5.93 6.91
C PRO A 912 -19.40 7.40 7.34
N VAL A 913 -18.37 7.98 8.01
CA VAL A 913 -18.26 9.46 8.09
C VAL A 913 -18.46 9.98 6.68
N ILE A 914 -19.58 10.64 6.46
CA ILE A 914 -19.80 11.39 5.25
C ILE A 914 -18.82 12.54 5.40
N GLU A 915 -17.64 12.44 4.74
CA GLU A 915 -16.83 13.64 4.45
C GLU A 915 -17.86 14.68 4.01
N SER A 916 -17.91 15.81 4.73
CA SER A 916 -18.96 16.80 4.48
C SER A 916 -18.99 17.11 2.99
N LYS A 917 -20.18 17.39 2.46
CA LYS A 917 -20.31 17.70 1.03
C LYS A 917 -19.41 18.86 0.62
N TYR A 918 -19.05 19.71 1.57
CA TYR A 918 -18.04 20.74 1.45
C TYR A 918 -16.63 20.18 1.25
N THR A 919 -16.18 19.28 2.11
CA THR A 919 -14.88 18.59 2.00
C THR A 919 -14.76 17.80 0.69
N LEU A 920 -15.82 17.06 0.33
CA LEU A 920 -15.90 16.33 -0.93
C LEU A 920 -15.88 17.26 -2.16
N LEU A 921 -16.62 18.37 -2.11
CA LEU A 921 -16.61 19.40 -3.15
C LEU A 921 -15.20 19.95 -3.35
N ARG A 922 -14.50 20.30 -2.26
CA ARG A 922 -13.15 20.84 -2.28
C ARG A 922 -12.15 19.86 -2.93
N LYS A 923 -12.20 18.59 -2.54
CA LYS A 923 -11.35 17.51 -3.09
C LYS A 923 -11.60 17.30 -4.59
N GLU A 924 -12.86 17.20 -5.00
CA GLU A 924 -13.24 17.02 -6.40
C GLU A 924 -12.89 18.24 -7.25
N ALA A 925 -13.11 19.45 -6.74
CA ALA A 925 -12.77 20.68 -7.44
C ALA A 925 -11.24 20.80 -7.67
N ARG A 926 -10.42 20.47 -6.67
CA ARG A 926 -8.96 20.40 -6.81
C ARG A 926 -8.54 19.37 -7.86
N ALA A 927 -9.14 18.18 -7.86
CA ALA A 927 -8.87 17.16 -8.87
C ALA A 927 -9.20 17.64 -10.29
N VAL A 928 -10.29 18.39 -10.47
CA VAL A 928 -10.65 18.99 -11.76
C VAL A 928 -9.64 20.06 -12.19
N LYS A 929 -9.15 20.90 -11.27
CA LYS A 929 -8.11 21.90 -11.55
C LYS A 929 -6.79 21.27 -12.03
N ASN A 930 -6.52 20.03 -11.62
CA ASN A 930 -5.35 19.27 -12.08
C ASN A 930 -5.53 18.62 -13.47
N LEU A 931 -6.73 18.65 -14.06
CA LEU A 931 -6.97 18.08 -15.38
C LEU A 931 -6.31 18.89 -16.49
N THR A 932 -5.69 18.20 -17.45
CA THR A 932 -5.13 18.81 -18.65
C THR A 932 -6.22 19.02 -19.70
N ALA A 933 -6.58 20.27 -19.97
CA ALA A 933 -7.68 20.62 -20.87
C ALA A 933 -7.61 19.97 -22.27
N SER A 934 -6.39 19.80 -22.82
CA SER A 934 -6.18 19.22 -24.15
C SER A 934 -6.47 17.72 -24.25
N ASP A 935 -6.60 17.01 -23.11
CA ASP A 935 -6.91 15.59 -23.10
C ASP A 935 -8.38 15.30 -23.42
N TYR A 936 -9.22 16.33 -23.37
CA TYR A 936 -10.67 16.21 -23.47
C TYR A 936 -11.21 17.05 -24.63
N THR A 937 -12.43 16.75 -25.07
CA THR A 937 -13.12 17.63 -26.02
C THR A 937 -13.39 18.99 -25.37
N GLN A 938 -13.25 20.06 -26.15
CA GLN A 938 -13.45 21.43 -25.65
C GLN A 938 -14.85 21.62 -25.03
N ALA A 939 -15.87 20.96 -25.59
CA ALA A 939 -17.24 21.03 -25.09
C ALA A 939 -17.41 20.36 -23.72
N SER A 940 -16.92 19.12 -23.55
CA SER A 940 -17.05 18.40 -22.27
C SER A 940 -16.21 19.04 -21.17
N TYR A 941 -14.98 19.46 -21.49
CA TYR A 941 -14.11 20.12 -20.52
C TYR A 941 -14.67 21.48 -20.06
N LYS A 942 -15.13 22.33 -21.00
CA LYS A 942 -15.72 23.63 -20.65
C LYS A 942 -16.96 23.48 -19.76
N LYS A 943 -17.78 22.46 -19.99
CA LYS A 943 -18.94 22.16 -19.14
C LYS A 943 -18.52 21.76 -17.73
N LEU A 944 -17.54 20.87 -17.58
CA LEU A 944 -17.01 20.50 -16.27
C LEU A 944 -16.41 21.71 -15.55
N TYR A 945 -15.55 22.46 -16.24
CA TYR A 945 -14.84 23.59 -15.65
C TYR A 945 -15.77 24.75 -15.27
N SER A 946 -16.95 24.89 -15.89
CA SER A 946 -17.92 25.92 -15.49
C SER A 946 -18.46 25.74 -14.06
N TYR A 947 -18.40 24.53 -13.51
CA TYR A 947 -18.80 24.29 -12.12
C TYR A 947 -17.69 24.65 -11.11
N ILE A 948 -16.44 24.79 -11.56
CA ILE A 948 -15.31 25.11 -10.69
C ILE A 948 -15.35 26.56 -10.22
N GLU A 949 -15.88 27.48 -11.01
CA GLU A 949 -16.07 28.87 -10.56
C GLU A 949 -17.04 28.94 -9.37
N GLN A 950 -18.11 28.14 -9.38
CA GLN A 950 -19.03 28.04 -8.25
C GLN A 950 -18.39 27.32 -7.07
N ALA A 951 -17.67 26.22 -7.32
CA ALA A 951 -16.96 25.50 -6.27
C ALA A 951 -15.94 26.40 -5.54
N ASP A 952 -15.20 27.22 -6.28
CA ASP A 952 -14.22 28.16 -5.72
C ASP A 952 -14.87 29.24 -4.86
N LYS A 953 -16.04 29.76 -5.27
CA LYS A 953 -16.82 30.70 -4.45
C LYS A 953 -17.28 30.05 -3.16
N LEU A 954 -17.81 28.83 -3.23
CA LEU A 954 -18.29 28.10 -2.05
C LEU A 954 -17.15 27.74 -1.10
N VAL A 955 -16.00 27.30 -1.62
CA VAL A 955 -14.81 27.00 -0.79
C VAL A 955 -14.23 28.27 -0.16
N ALA A 956 -14.30 29.42 -0.85
CA ALA A 956 -13.85 30.69 -0.29
C ALA A 956 -14.72 31.21 0.87
N LEU A 957 -16.01 30.83 0.92
CA LEU A 957 -16.90 31.15 2.04
C LEU A 957 -16.57 30.34 3.30
N GLY A 958 -15.92 29.18 3.16
CA GLY A 958 -15.70 28.26 4.28
C GLY A 958 -16.92 27.40 4.56
N GLU A 959 -16.70 26.27 5.23
CA GLU A 959 -17.72 25.24 5.46
C GLU A 959 -18.95 25.75 6.24
N LYS A 960 -18.75 26.72 7.14
CA LYS A 960 -19.80 27.28 8.00
C LYS A 960 -20.68 28.31 7.30
N GLU A 961 -20.16 29.01 6.29
CA GLU A 961 -20.89 30.07 5.60
C GLU A 961 -21.42 29.64 4.23
N ALA A 962 -20.86 28.57 3.65
CA ALA A 962 -21.31 28.03 2.38
C ALA A 962 -22.71 27.39 2.52
N ASP A 963 -23.63 27.74 1.61
CA ASP A 963 -24.95 27.11 1.55
C ASP A 963 -24.80 25.61 1.19
N ILE A 964 -25.21 24.74 2.11
CA ILE A 964 -25.05 23.29 1.95
C ILE A 964 -25.78 22.72 0.72
N THR A 965 -26.90 23.32 0.32
CA THR A 965 -27.66 22.91 -0.87
C THR A 965 -26.91 23.28 -2.14
N GLU A 966 -26.30 24.47 -2.17
CA GLU A 966 -25.43 24.88 -3.28
C GLU A 966 -24.15 24.04 -3.36
N VAL A 967 -23.57 23.68 -2.21
CA VAL A 967 -22.41 22.77 -2.10
C VAL A 967 -22.74 21.39 -2.68
N GLU A 968 -23.83 20.78 -2.24
CA GLU A 968 -24.28 19.47 -2.74
C GLU A 968 -24.59 19.50 -4.24
N THR A 969 -25.31 20.54 -4.68
CA THR A 969 -25.65 20.72 -6.09
C THR A 969 -24.39 20.84 -6.95
N THR A 970 -23.41 21.64 -6.51
CA THR A 970 -22.16 21.86 -7.22
C THR A 970 -21.31 20.58 -7.25
N TYR A 971 -21.21 19.87 -6.13
CA TYR A 971 -20.52 18.59 -6.04
C TYR A 971 -21.09 17.55 -7.00
N ASN A 972 -22.41 17.35 -6.98
CA ASN A 972 -23.09 16.40 -7.86
C ASN A 972 -22.96 16.80 -9.34
N ASN A 973 -23.00 18.10 -9.65
CA ASN A 973 -22.77 18.60 -11.00
C ASN A 973 -21.36 18.28 -11.49
N ILE A 974 -20.34 18.44 -10.64
CA ILE A 974 -18.95 18.07 -10.95
C ILE A 974 -18.84 16.56 -11.22
N LEU A 975 -19.37 15.70 -10.35
CA LEU A 975 -19.32 14.25 -10.54
C LEU A 975 -20.00 13.81 -11.85
N ASN A 976 -21.19 14.33 -12.12
CA ASN A 976 -21.92 14.02 -13.34
C ASN A 976 -21.19 14.54 -14.59
N ALA A 977 -20.60 15.73 -14.52
CA ALA A 977 -19.82 16.28 -15.63
C ALA A 977 -18.49 15.53 -15.84
N LYS A 978 -17.84 15.03 -14.78
CA LYS A 978 -16.65 14.16 -14.87
C LYS A 978 -16.99 12.86 -15.58
N LYS A 979 -18.08 12.17 -15.19
CA LYS A 979 -18.56 10.95 -15.87
C LYS A 979 -18.93 11.19 -17.34
N ALA A 980 -19.33 12.42 -17.69
CA ALA A 980 -19.67 12.83 -19.04
C ALA A 980 -18.48 13.40 -19.83
N LEU A 981 -17.25 13.35 -19.31
CA LEU A 981 -16.07 13.78 -20.06
C LEU A 981 -15.87 12.89 -21.29
N VAL A 982 -15.45 13.52 -22.39
CA VAL A 982 -15.11 12.82 -23.63
C VAL A 982 -13.64 13.11 -23.92
N LEU A 983 -12.85 12.06 -24.14
CA LEU A 983 -11.44 12.23 -24.48
C LEU A 983 -11.29 12.89 -25.86
N ALA A 984 -10.27 13.72 -26.00
CA ALA A 984 -9.87 14.24 -27.29
C ALA A 984 -9.52 13.08 -28.24
N THR A 985 -9.86 13.23 -29.52
CA THR A 985 -9.60 12.18 -30.50
C THR A 985 -8.10 12.01 -30.72
N PRO A 986 -7.58 10.76 -30.71
CA PRO A 986 -6.18 10.50 -30.97
C PRO A 986 -5.81 10.89 -32.41
N SER A 987 -4.61 11.41 -32.61
CA SER A 987 -4.07 11.80 -33.91
C SER A 987 -2.96 10.87 -34.35
N ILE A 988 -2.81 10.67 -35.67
CA ILE A 988 -1.63 10.01 -36.26
C ILE A 988 -0.60 11.10 -36.62
N SER A 989 0.62 10.93 -36.14
CA SER A 989 1.77 11.78 -36.47
C SER A 989 2.60 11.21 -37.61
N SER A 990 2.69 9.88 -37.73
CA SER A 990 3.31 9.24 -38.90
C SER A 990 2.71 7.85 -39.20
N ALA A 991 2.47 7.60 -40.48
CA ALA A 991 2.14 6.30 -41.04
C ALA A 991 2.34 6.37 -42.56
N SER A 992 3.29 5.59 -43.06
CA SER A 992 3.73 5.61 -44.46
C SER A 992 3.70 4.20 -45.07
N ALA A 993 3.41 4.12 -46.37
CA ALA A 993 3.37 2.87 -47.10
C ALA A 993 4.76 2.20 -47.08
N GLY A 994 4.79 0.90 -46.80
CA GLY A 994 6.03 0.14 -46.58
C GLY A 994 6.54 0.15 -45.13
N SER A 995 6.03 1.03 -44.25
CA SER A 995 6.31 1.02 -42.82
C SER A 995 5.39 0.03 -42.09
N THR A 996 5.88 -0.57 -41.00
CA THR A 996 5.07 -1.33 -40.03
C THR A 996 4.76 -0.49 -38.78
N ALA A 997 5.37 0.67 -38.62
CA ALA A 997 5.16 1.54 -37.46
C ALA A 997 4.13 2.62 -37.77
N ILE A 998 3.16 2.77 -36.86
CA ILE A 998 2.24 3.90 -36.80
C ILE A 998 2.52 4.63 -35.49
N THR A 999 2.77 5.94 -35.57
CA THR A 999 2.95 6.79 -34.39
C THR A 999 1.93 7.91 -34.35
N GLY A 1000 1.59 8.35 -33.16
CA GLY A 1000 0.61 9.41 -32.97
C GLY A 1000 0.66 10.04 -31.60
N LYS A 1001 -0.32 10.90 -31.33
CA LYS A 1001 -0.53 11.52 -30.02
C LYS A 1001 -1.96 11.32 -29.55
N ALA A 1002 -2.12 11.09 -28.26
CA ALA A 1002 -3.42 11.10 -27.57
C ALA A 1002 -3.24 11.65 -26.15
N ALA A 1003 -4.32 11.71 -25.37
CA ALA A 1003 -4.26 12.05 -23.95
C ALA A 1003 -3.28 11.13 -23.21
N TYR A 1004 -2.46 11.66 -22.31
CA TYR A 1004 -1.42 10.86 -21.62
C TYR A 1004 -2.03 9.74 -20.77
N GLY A 1005 -1.27 8.64 -20.58
CA GLY A 1005 -1.77 7.43 -19.91
C GLY A 1005 -2.96 6.74 -20.59
N SER A 1006 -3.37 7.12 -21.80
CA SER A 1006 -4.50 6.50 -22.50
C SER A 1006 -4.08 5.24 -23.25
N LYS A 1007 -4.97 4.25 -23.28
CA LYS A 1007 -4.88 3.12 -24.19
C LYS A 1007 -5.44 3.52 -25.56
N VAL A 1008 -4.56 3.59 -26.55
CA VAL A 1008 -4.92 3.85 -27.94
C VAL A 1008 -5.16 2.53 -28.65
N THR A 1009 -6.25 2.48 -29.42
CA THR A 1009 -6.65 1.34 -30.24
C THR A 1009 -6.56 1.74 -31.71
N VAL A 1010 -5.82 0.97 -32.51
CA VAL A 1010 -5.71 1.11 -33.97
C VAL A 1010 -6.28 -0.14 -34.63
N LYS A 1011 -7.28 0.01 -35.50
CA LYS A 1011 -7.81 -1.08 -36.33
C LYS A 1011 -7.34 -0.94 -37.76
N LEU A 1012 -6.81 -2.05 -38.31
CA LEU A 1012 -6.35 -2.19 -39.68
C LEU A 1012 -6.79 -3.55 -40.21
N ASN A 1013 -7.56 -3.60 -41.31
CA ASN A 1013 -7.98 -4.83 -41.99
C ASN A 1013 -8.57 -5.90 -41.03
N ASN A 1014 -9.51 -5.51 -40.17
CA ASN A 1014 -10.14 -6.32 -39.12
C ASN A 1014 -9.22 -6.82 -37.98
N LYS A 1015 -7.97 -6.37 -37.92
CA LYS A 1015 -7.08 -6.60 -36.77
C LYS A 1015 -7.00 -5.36 -35.89
N THR A 1016 -6.95 -5.58 -34.58
CA THR A 1016 -6.86 -4.55 -33.56
C THR A 1016 -5.47 -4.56 -32.94
N TYR A 1017 -4.86 -3.38 -32.82
CA TYR A 1017 -3.57 -3.16 -32.18
C TYR A 1017 -3.76 -2.12 -31.09
N THR A 1018 -3.05 -2.27 -29.97
CA THR A 1018 -3.16 -1.33 -28.85
C THR A 1018 -1.80 -0.86 -28.38
N ALA A 1019 -1.72 0.38 -27.92
CA ALA A 1019 -0.55 0.94 -27.23
C ALA A 1019 -1.01 1.84 -26.10
N VAL A 1020 -0.20 1.97 -25.05
CA VAL A 1020 -0.37 3.01 -24.04
C VAL A 1020 0.44 4.23 -24.46
N THR A 1021 -0.13 5.42 -24.34
CA THR A 1021 0.61 6.67 -24.57
C THR A 1021 1.65 6.89 -23.49
N ASP A 1022 2.82 7.40 -23.88
CA ASP A 1022 3.83 7.94 -22.96
C ASP A 1022 3.22 8.97 -22.00
N GLU A 1023 3.50 8.83 -20.71
CA GLU A 1023 2.85 9.59 -19.63
C GLU A 1023 3.21 11.07 -19.60
N ILE A 1024 4.26 11.47 -20.34
CA ILE A 1024 4.77 12.85 -20.37
C ILE A 1024 4.37 13.54 -21.68
N THR A 1025 4.62 12.86 -22.79
CA THR A 1025 4.50 13.41 -24.15
C THR A 1025 3.16 13.08 -24.82
N GLY A 1026 2.42 12.09 -24.32
CA GLY A 1026 1.20 11.57 -24.93
C GLY A 1026 1.43 10.81 -26.25
N VAL A 1027 2.70 10.54 -26.59
CA VAL A 1027 3.07 9.84 -27.83
C VAL A 1027 2.77 8.36 -27.69
N TRP A 1028 2.19 7.77 -28.73
CA TRP A 1028 1.98 6.33 -28.82
C TRP A 1028 2.59 5.77 -30.11
N LYS A 1029 2.96 4.49 -30.06
CA LYS A 1029 3.47 3.75 -31.21
C LYS A 1029 2.90 2.33 -31.21
N VAL A 1030 2.33 1.91 -32.34
CA VAL A 1030 1.99 0.51 -32.59
C VAL A 1030 2.80 0.00 -33.77
N ASN A 1031 3.24 -1.26 -33.69
CA ASN A 1031 3.81 -1.97 -34.82
C ASN A 1031 2.77 -2.96 -35.35
N VAL A 1032 2.36 -2.81 -36.60
CA VAL A 1032 1.41 -3.70 -37.27
C VAL A 1032 2.12 -4.88 -37.92
N ALA A 1033 1.42 -6.02 -38.05
CA ALA A 1033 2.01 -7.27 -38.51
C ALA A 1033 2.44 -7.28 -39.98
N THR A 1034 1.90 -6.37 -40.80
CA THR A 1034 2.20 -6.25 -42.23
C THR A 1034 2.45 -4.80 -42.58
N ALA A 1035 3.40 -4.53 -43.48
CA ALA A 1035 3.69 -3.19 -43.96
C ALA A 1035 2.43 -2.52 -44.53
N LEU A 1036 2.24 -1.24 -44.19
CA LEU A 1036 1.10 -0.45 -44.63
C LEU A 1036 1.08 -0.33 -46.16
N LYS A 1037 -0.10 -0.42 -46.74
CA LYS A 1037 -0.36 -0.21 -48.16
C LYS A 1037 -0.90 1.19 -48.39
N SER A 1038 -0.62 1.74 -49.57
CA SER A 1038 -1.17 3.04 -50.00
C SER A 1038 -2.70 3.06 -50.11
N THR A 1039 -3.38 1.92 -49.94
CA THR A 1039 -4.84 1.76 -49.95
C THR A 1039 -5.42 1.44 -48.58
N ASP A 1040 -4.60 1.30 -47.53
CA ASP A 1040 -5.09 0.93 -46.20
C ASP A 1040 -5.93 2.05 -45.58
N VAL A 1041 -6.87 1.63 -44.73
CA VAL A 1041 -7.72 2.51 -43.92
C VAL A 1041 -7.51 2.16 -42.45
N LEU A 1042 -7.18 3.18 -41.66
CA LEU A 1042 -6.90 3.04 -40.22
C LEU A 1042 -8.05 3.65 -39.42
N TYR A 1043 -8.48 2.95 -38.37
CA TYR A 1043 -9.43 3.47 -37.39
C TYR A 1043 -8.74 3.64 -36.05
N VAL A 1044 -8.77 4.83 -35.46
CA VAL A 1044 -8.03 5.14 -34.23
C VAL A 1044 -8.97 5.71 -33.17
N SER A 1045 -8.94 5.13 -31.98
CA SER A 1045 -9.65 5.61 -30.79
C SER A 1045 -8.78 5.47 -29.55
N ALA A 1046 -9.15 6.14 -28.46
CA ALA A 1046 -8.45 6.08 -27.19
C ALA A 1046 -9.44 5.93 -26.03
N ASN A 1047 -9.01 5.25 -24.97
CA ASN A 1047 -9.71 5.16 -23.71
C ASN A 1047 -8.75 5.35 -22.52
N ARG A 1048 -9.25 6.00 -21.47
CA ARG A 1048 -8.56 6.20 -20.19
C ARG A 1048 -9.61 6.03 -19.11
N ASP A 1049 -9.44 5.02 -18.28
CA ASP A 1049 -10.46 4.53 -17.35
C ASP A 1049 -11.78 4.24 -18.12
N ASP A 1050 -12.90 4.76 -17.61
CA ASP A 1050 -14.22 4.65 -18.25
C ASP A 1050 -14.45 5.66 -19.39
N LEU A 1051 -13.53 6.62 -19.60
CA LEU A 1051 -13.67 7.67 -20.59
C LEU A 1051 -13.19 7.20 -21.97
N LYS A 1052 -13.93 7.59 -23.01
CA LYS A 1052 -13.67 7.19 -24.41
C LYS A 1052 -13.56 8.40 -25.32
N SER A 1053 -12.71 8.29 -26.34
CA SER A 1053 -12.69 9.24 -27.46
C SER A 1053 -13.67 8.81 -28.56
N GLY A 1054 -13.94 9.71 -29.50
CA GLY A 1054 -14.46 9.29 -30.81
C GLY A 1054 -13.44 8.42 -31.58
N GLU A 1055 -13.92 7.65 -32.55
CA GLU A 1055 -13.08 6.89 -33.49
C GLU A 1055 -12.85 7.72 -34.76
N LEU A 1056 -11.59 7.96 -35.13
CA LEU A 1056 -11.21 8.66 -36.36
C LEU A 1056 -10.79 7.67 -37.45
N THR A 1057 -11.14 7.98 -38.71
CA THR A 1057 -10.78 7.18 -39.88
C THR A 1057 -9.72 7.90 -40.73
N TYR A 1058 -8.58 7.26 -40.96
CA TYR A 1058 -7.49 7.77 -41.79
C TYR A 1058 -7.35 6.94 -43.06
N LYS A 1059 -7.45 7.59 -44.23
CA LYS A 1059 -7.18 6.97 -45.53
C LYS A 1059 -5.74 7.26 -45.96
N MET A 1060 -5.04 6.25 -46.44
CA MET A 1060 -3.73 6.42 -47.07
C MET A 1060 -3.89 6.77 -48.56
N SER A 1061 -3.03 7.65 -49.09
CA SER A 1061 -2.92 7.92 -50.53
C SER A 1061 -1.56 8.50 -50.87
N GLY A 1062 -0.98 8.10 -52.01
CA GLY A 1062 0.33 8.61 -52.47
C GLY A 1062 1.54 8.22 -51.61
N GLY A 1063 1.36 7.35 -50.61
CA GLY A 1063 2.43 6.87 -49.73
C GLY A 1063 2.30 7.26 -48.27
N ASP A 1064 1.41 8.20 -47.90
CA ASP A 1064 1.26 8.71 -46.52
C ASP A 1064 -0.21 8.87 -46.11
N VAL A 1065 -0.48 9.04 -44.81
CA VAL A 1065 -1.79 9.47 -44.29
C VAL A 1065 -2.10 10.89 -44.77
N ILE A 1066 -3.30 11.10 -45.33
CA ILE A 1066 -3.73 12.42 -45.79
C ILE A 1066 -4.13 13.29 -44.58
N THR A 1067 -3.29 14.26 -44.20
CA THR A 1067 -3.63 15.31 -43.22
C THR A 1067 -3.49 16.70 -43.84
N GLY A 1068 -4.39 17.62 -43.47
CA GLY A 1068 -4.29 19.06 -43.78
C GLY A 1068 -4.50 19.49 -45.23
N GLY A 1069 -5.47 20.39 -45.42
CA GLY A 1069 -5.62 21.24 -46.60
C GLY A 1069 -6.39 20.63 -47.77
N TRP A 1070 -6.34 21.33 -48.90
CA TRP A 1070 -6.98 20.95 -50.15
C TRP A 1070 -6.26 19.78 -50.81
N LYS A 1071 -7.02 18.76 -51.24
CA LYS A 1071 -6.49 17.59 -51.95
C LYS A 1071 -7.36 17.26 -53.15
N GLN A 1072 -6.72 17.02 -54.29
CA GLN A 1072 -7.38 16.58 -55.50
C GLN A 1072 -7.19 15.06 -55.65
N VAL A 1073 -8.28 14.31 -55.71
CA VAL A 1073 -8.31 12.85 -55.91
C VAL A 1073 -9.26 12.56 -57.06
N ASP A 1074 -8.79 11.86 -58.09
CA ASP A 1074 -9.57 11.49 -59.28
C ASP A 1074 -10.37 12.67 -59.88
N SER A 1075 -9.68 13.81 -60.05
CA SER A 1075 -10.24 15.09 -60.55
C SER A 1075 -11.26 15.78 -59.63
N SER A 1076 -11.58 15.21 -58.47
CA SER A 1076 -12.46 15.78 -57.45
C SER A 1076 -11.67 16.46 -56.33
N TRP A 1077 -12.15 17.59 -55.83
CA TRP A 1077 -11.50 18.31 -54.72
C TRP A 1077 -12.13 17.95 -53.38
N TYR A 1078 -11.27 17.70 -52.41
CA TYR A 1078 -11.57 17.41 -51.01
C TYR A 1078 -10.82 18.42 -50.13
N TYR A 1079 -11.33 18.64 -48.93
CA TYR A 1079 -10.62 19.40 -47.89
C TYR A 1079 -10.54 18.58 -46.62
N TYR A 1080 -9.33 18.43 -46.10
CA TYR A 1080 -9.06 17.75 -44.83
C TYR A 1080 -8.61 18.78 -43.80
N ASP A 1081 -9.17 18.74 -42.59
CA ASP A 1081 -8.65 19.59 -41.53
C ASP A 1081 -7.25 19.12 -41.05
N SER A 1082 -6.64 19.88 -40.13
CA SER A 1082 -5.33 19.55 -39.55
C SER A 1082 -5.28 18.17 -38.89
N ASN A 1083 -6.45 17.61 -38.54
CA ASN A 1083 -6.59 16.31 -37.89
C ASN A 1083 -6.89 15.18 -38.89
N GLY A 1084 -6.95 15.48 -40.19
CA GLY A 1084 -7.27 14.51 -41.25
C GLY A 1084 -8.77 14.26 -41.44
N THR A 1085 -9.65 15.07 -40.85
CA THR A 1085 -11.10 14.93 -41.02
C THR A 1085 -11.55 15.53 -42.34
N MET A 1086 -12.25 14.73 -43.16
CA MET A 1086 -12.79 15.17 -44.45
C MET A 1086 -13.98 16.11 -44.27
N ALA A 1087 -13.97 17.27 -44.93
CA ALA A 1087 -15.08 18.22 -44.91
C ALA A 1087 -16.31 17.68 -45.65
N THR A 1088 -17.49 17.80 -45.02
CA THR A 1088 -18.81 17.55 -45.63
C THR A 1088 -19.75 18.71 -45.32
N GLY A 1089 -20.70 19.01 -46.20
CA GLY A 1089 -21.62 20.14 -46.04
C GLY A 1089 -20.95 21.50 -46.30
N TRP A 1090 -21.53 22.57 -45.72
CA TRP A 1090 -20.96 23.91 -45.81
C TRP A 1090 -19.74 24.06 -44.90
N LYS A 1091 -18.64 24.56 -45.45
CA LYS A 1091 -17.42 24.84 -44.67
C LYS A 1091 -16.83 26.18 -45.07
N GLU A 1092 -16.45 26.97 -44.08
CA GLU A 1092 -15.66 28.17 -44.27
C GLU A 1092 -14.16 27.82 -44.22
N ILE A 1093 -13.44 28.16 -45.28
CA ILE A 1093 -12.01 27.90 -45.47
C ILE A 1093 -11.40 29.19 -46.02
N ASP A 1094 -10.41 29.74 -45.33
CA ASP A 1094 -9.75 31.01 -45.67
C ASP A 1094 -10.75 32.16 -45.94
N SER A 1095 -11.74 32.32 -45.06
CA SER A 1095 -12.82 33.32 -45.15
C SER A 1095 -13.68 33.21 -46.43
N LYS A 1096 -13.74 32.02 -47.04
CA LYS A 1096 -14.60 31.69 -48.18
C LYS A 1096 -15.44 30.47 -47.86
N TRP A 1097 -16.70 30.48 -48.29
CA TRP A 1097 -17.60 29.35 -48.12
C TRP A 1097 -17.52 28.40 -49.31
N TYR A 1098 -17.41 27.11 -49.00
CA TYR A 1098 -17.44 26.00 -49.95
C TYR A 1098 -18.51 24.99 -49.50
N TYR A 1099 -19.03 24.19 -50.44
CA TYR A 1099 -19.96 23.12 -50.14
C TYR A 1099 -19.43 21.78 -50.62
N PHE A 1100 -19.35 20.81 -49.73
CA PHE A 1100 -18.94 19.44 -49.99
C PHE A 1100 -20.14 18.51 -49.90
N ASN A 1101 -20.29 17.58 -50.84
CA ASN A 1101 -21.38 16.59 -50.77
C ASN A 1101 -21.14 15.56 -49.63
N THR A 1102 -22.06 14.61 -49.46
CA THR A 1102 -21.95 13.56 -48.43
C THR A 1102 -20.73 12.66 -48.60
N SER A 1103 -20.15 12.60 -49.80
CA SER A 1103 -18.91 11.90 -50.10
C SER A 1103 -17.66 12.78 -49.98
N GLY A 1104 -17.79 14.02 -49.51
CA GLY A 1104 -16.68 14.97 -49.31
C GLY A 1104 -16.19 15.67 -50.58
N VAL A 1105 -16.90 15.54 -51.71
CA VAL A 1105 -16.52 16.17 -52.98
C VAL A 1105 -17.03 17.61 -53.02
N MET A 1106 -16.12 18.56 -53.21
CA MET A 1106 -16.44 19.97 -53.41
C MET A 1106 -17.33 20.14 -54.64
N GLN A 1107 -18.46 20.82 -54.45
CA GLN A 1107 -19.40 21.13 -55.53
C GLN A 1107 -18.97 22.41 -56.25
N THR A 1108 -19.09 22.41 -57.58
CA THR A 1108 -18.76 23.58 -58.43
C THR A 1108 -19.88 23.85 -59.44
N SER A 1109 -19.99 25.11 -59.87
CA SER A 1109 -20.92 25.59 -60.91
C SER A 1109 -22.37 25.10 -60.78
N LYS A 1110 -22.92 25.11 -59.56
CA LYS A 1110 -24.29 24.62 -59.32
C LYS A 1110 -24.99 25.29 -58.15
N TRP A 1111 -26.31 25.16 -58.15
CA TRP A 1111 -27.16 25.55 -57.03
C TRP A 1111 -27.10 24.51 -55.91
N ILE A 1112 -26.88 24.98 -54.68
CA ILE A 1112 -26.98 24.21 -53.44
C ILE A 1112 -28.31 24.54 -52.77
N SER A 1113 -29.12 23.50 -52.56
CA SER A 1113 -30.46 23.57 -51.97
C SER A 1113 -31.38 24.61 -52.63
N GLY A 1114 -31.18 24.89 -53.93
CA GLY A 1114 -31.98 25.88 -54.68
C GLY A 1114 -31.93 27.32 -54.14
N LYS A 1115 -30.92 27.64 -53.31
CA LYS A 1115 -30.80 28.90 -52.55
C LYS A 1115 -29.47 29.61 -52.75
N TYR A 1116 -28.37 28.88 -52.79
CA TYR A 1116 -27.00 29.42 -52.92
C TYR A 1116 -26.33 28.86 -54.17
N TYR A 1117 -25.45 29.62 -54.80
CA TYR A 1117 -24.69 29.17 -55.97
C TYR A 1117 -23.20 29.04 -55.62
N VAL A 1118 -22.59 27.91 -55.95
CA VAL A 1118 -21.13 27.72 -55.89
C VAL A 1118 -20.54 27.88 -57.28
N LYS A 1119 -19.47 28.67 -57.40
CA LYS A 1119 -18.80 29.01 -58.66
C LYS A 1119 -17.95 27.85 -59.20
N SER A 1120 -17.31 28.04 -60.35
CA SER A 1120 -16.42 27.05 -60.96
C SER A 1120 -15.21 26.72 -60.09
N ASP A 1121 -14.77 27.65 -59.25
CA ASP A 1121 -13.73 27.47 -58.25
C ASP A 1121 -14.24 26.97 -56.89
N GLY A 1122 -15.53 26.59 -56.80
CA GLY A 1122 -16.18 26.04 -55.61
C GLY A 1122 -16.61 27.08 -54.57
N LYS A 1123 -16.20 28.34 -54.71
CA LYS A 1123 -16.56 29.40 -53.76
C LYS A 1123 -18.04 29.76 -53.91
N MET A 1124 -18.71 29.97 -52.78
CA MET A 1124 -20.05 30.54 -52.76
C MET A 1124 -20.04 31.95 -53.38
N ALA A 1125 -20.96 32.18 -54.30
CA ALA A 1125 -21.16 33.49 -54.91
C ALA A 1125 -21.86 34.45 -53.93
N THR A 1126 -21.44 35.71 -53.90
CA THR A 1126 -22.09 36.78 -53.10
C THR A 1126 -22.11 38.08 -53.89
N SER A 1127 -23.24 38.81 -53.84
CA SER A 1127 -23.45 40.09 -54.54
C SER A 1127 -23.06 40.08 -56.03
N GLU A 1128 -23.31 38.97 -56.71
CA GLU A 1128 -22.89 38.77 -58.10
C GLU A 1128 -23.95 38.05 -58.92
N PHE A 1129 -23.85 38.21 -60.24
CA PHE A 1129 -24.65 37.45 -61.18
C PHE A 1129 -24.04 36.06 -61.37
N VAL A 1130 -24.88 35.04 -61.36
CA VAL A 1130 -24.48 33.63 -61.41
C VAL A 1130 -25.22 32.91 -62.53
N ASP A 1131 -24.73 31.71 -62.86
CA ASP A 1131 -25.36 30.81 -63.84
C ASP A 1131 -25.55 31.53 -65.20
N ASN A 1132 -24.42 31.92 -65.81
CA ASN A 1132 -24.37 32.66 -67.07
C ASN A 1132 -25.15 33.98 -67.06
N ASN A 1133 -24.97 34.78 -65.99
CA ASN A 1133 -25.63 36.06 -65.76
C ASN A 1133 -27.17 36.02 -65.69
N LYS A 1134 -27.76 34.84 -65.53
CA LYS A 1134 -29.21 34.64 -65.54
C LYS A 1134 -29.88 34.97 -64.21
N TYR A 1135 -29.17 34.77 -63.10
CA TYR A 1135 -29.68 34.97 -61.75
C TYR A 1135 -28.74 35.87 -60.94
N TYR A 1136 -29.27 36.52 -59.90
CA TYR A 1136 -28.49 37.35 -58.98
C TYR A 1136 -28.61 36.83 -57.55
N VAL A 1137 -27.49 36.78 -56.83
CA VAL A 1137 -27.44 36.46 -55.39
C VAL A 1137 -27.10 37.70 -54.57
N ASP A 1138 -27.70 37.83 -53.40
CA ASP A 1138 -27.47 38.97 -52.49
C ASP A 1138 -26.12 38.87 -51.74
N ALA A 1139 -25.86 39.82 -50.83
CA ALA A 1139 -24.63 39.87 -50.03
C ALA A 1139 -24.43 38.65 -49.13
N ASN A 1140 -25.51 37.92 -48.81
CA ASN A 1140 -25.48 36.68 -48.05
C ASN A 1140 -25.44 35.44 -48.96
N GLY A 1141 -25.27 35.63 -50.28
CA GLY A 1141 -25.23 34.58 -51.30
C GLY A 1141 -26.58 33.95 -51.62
N LYS A 1142 -27.69 34.53 -51.15
CA LYS A 1142 -29.04 34.00 -51.36
C LYS A 1142 -29.60 34.50 -52.70
N TRP A 1143 -30.18 33.59 -53.47
CA TRP A 1143 -30.87 33.94 -54.72
C TRP A 1143 -32.02 34.93 -54.48
N VAL A 1144 -31.95 36.08 -55.15
CA VAL A 1144 -33.02 37.08 -55.21
C VAL A 1144 -34.11 36.60 -56.18
N LYS A 1145 -35.16 35.98 -55.65
CA LYS A 1145 -36.30 35.44 -56.43
C LYS A 1145 -37.42 36.44 -56.68
N SER A 1146 -37.39 37.60 -56.03
CA SER A 1146 -38.43 38.62 -56.17
C SER A 1146 -38.45 39.21 -57.58
N THR A 1147 -39.65 39.44 -58.10
CA THR A 1147 -39.84 40.25 -59.31
C THR A 1147 -39.70 41.71 -58.94
N GLY A 1148 -38.81 42.44 -59.60
CA GLY A 1148 -38.56 43.84 -59.26
C GLY A 1148 -37.29 44.43 -59.83
N TRP A 1149 -37.12 45.72 -59.60
CA TRP A 1149 -35.90 46.45 -59.94
C TRP A 1149 -34.81 46.17 -58.92
N ILE A 1150 -33.59 45.98 -59.41
CA ILE A 1150 -32.38 45.93 -58.57
C ILE A 1150 -31.37 46.92 -59.13
N LYS A 1151 -30.63 47.57 -58.24
CA LYS A 1151 -29.55 48.52 -58.59
C LYS A 1151 -28.22 47.93 -58.17
N ILE A 1152 -27.31 47.74 -59.12
CA ILE A 1152 -25.98 47.17 -58.89
C ILE A 1152 -24.96 48.08 -59.60
N ASN A 1153 -23.97 48.59 -58.87
CA ASN A 1153 -22.92 49.49 -59.40
C ASN A 1153 -23.49 50.63 -60.26
N SER A 1154 -24.49 51.34 -59.73
CA SER A 1154 -25.21 52.45 -60.39
C SER A 1154 -25.98 52.09 -61.67
N LYS A 1155 -26.06 50.81 -62.03
CA LYS A 1155 -26.84 50.30 -63.16
C LYS A 1155 -28.12 49.64 -62.67
N MET A 1156 -29.21 49.86 -63.39
CA MET A 1156 -30.52 49.29 -63.07
C MET A 1156 -30.74 48.01 -63.87
N TYR A 1157 -31.24 46.97 -63.22
CA TYR A 1157 -31.62 45.69 -63.81
C TYR A 1157 -33.05 45.36 -63.36
N TYR A 1158 -33.74 44.52 -64.12
CA TYR A 1158 -35.06 44.04 -63.74
C TYR A 1158 -35.07 42.52 -63.68
N LEU A 1159 -35.58 41.99 -62.56
CA LEU A 1159 -35.79 40.56 -62.35
C LEU A 1159 -37.27 40.22 -62.61
N SER A 1160 -37.53 39.16 -63.38
CA SER A 1160 -38.85 38.52 -63.45
C SER A 1160 -38.74 37.12 -62.84
N ASN A 1161 -39.38 36.92 -61.69
CA ASN A 1161 -39.33 35.70 -60.88
C ASN A 1161 -37.88 35.22 -60.66
N GLY A 1162 -37.00 36.16 -60.33
CA GLY A 1162 -35.58 35.93 -60.09
C GLY A 1162 -34.68 35.82 -61.32
N VAL A 1163 -35.23 35.90 -62.54
CA VAL A 1163 -34.46 35.88 -63.80
C VAL A 1163 -34.18 37.30 -64.28
N VAL A 1164 -32.91 37.63 -64.51
CA VAL A 1164 -32.48 38.92 -65.07
C VAL A 1164 -32.99 39.06 -66.50
N GLN A 1165 -33.66 40.18 -66.80
CA GLN A 1165 -34.10 40.47 -68.16
C GLN A 1165 -32.92 40.99 -68.98
N THR A 1166 -32.61 40.32 -70.09
CA THR A 1166 -31.52 40.69 -71.00
C THR A 1166 -32.02 40.74 -72.45
N SER A 1167 -31.41 41.61 -73.26
CA SER A 1167 -31.69 41.78 -74.70
C SER A 1167 -33.17 41.91 -75.06
N THR A 1168 -33.95 42.60 -74.21
CA THR A 1168 -35.41 42.57 -74.34
C THR A 1168 -36.08 43.85 -73.87
N TRP A 1169 -37.28 44.09 -74.42
CA TRP A 1169 -38.22 45.08 -73.91
C TRP A 1169 -39.07 44.47 -72.81
N LYS A 1170 -39.20 45.15 -71.67
CA LYS A 1170 -40.10 44.77 -70.59
C LYS A 1170 -41.04 45.90 -70.23
N LYS A 1171 -42.32 45.58 -70.12
CA LYS A 1171 -43.32 46.50 -69.57
C LYS A 1171 -43.37 46.34 -68.05
N VAL A 1172 -43.05 47.40 -67.32
CA VAL A 1172 -43.04 47.46 -65.85
C VAL A 1172 -43.87 48.67 -65.42
N GLY A 1173 -44.89 48.46 -64.57
CA GLY A 1173 -45.76 49.56 -64.12
C GLY A 1173 -46.44 50.34 -65.27
N GLY A 1174 -46.78 49.65 -66.36
CA GLY A 1174 -47.41 50.26 -67.55
C GLY A 1174 -46.45 50.97 -68.52
N LYS A 1175 -45.16 51.12 -68.16
CA LYS A 1175 -44.13 51.77 -68.98
C LYS A 1175 -43.15 50.74 -69.57
N TRP A 1176 -42.64 51.01 -70.77
CA TRP A 1176 -41.69 50.13 -71.45
C TRP A 1176 -40.25 50.53 -71.14
N TYR A 1177 -39.40 49.54 -70.88
CA TYR A 1177 -37.97 49.67 -70.61
C TYR A 1177 -37.22 48.65 -71.46
N TYR A 1178 -36.01 48.99 -71.90
CA TYR A 1178 -35.16 48.08 -72.67
C TYR A 1178 -33.89 47.71 -71.90
N PHE A 1179 -33.54 46.42 -71.93
CA PHE A 1179 -32.34 45.87 -71.27
C PHE A 1179 -31.38 45.34 -72.33
N ASP A 1180 -30.09 45.64 -72.19
CA ASP A 1180 -29.05 45.17 -73.11
C ASP A 1180 -28.65 43.70 -72.86
N THR A 1181 -27.62 43.23 -73.59
CA THR A 1181 -27.07 41.87 -73.48
C THR A 1181 -26.57 41.51 -72.10
N SER A 1182 -26.19 42.51 -71.30
CA SER A 1182 -25.74 42.36 -69.92
C SER A 1182 -26.86 42.56 -68.91
N GLY A 1183 -28.09 42.85 -69.36
CA GLY A 1183 -29.27 43.08 -68.52
C GLY A 1183 -29.39 44.49 -67.98
N VAL A 1184 -28.57 45.43 -68.46
CA VAL A 1184 -28.58 46.82 -67.98
C VAL A 1184 -29.69 47.58 -68.67
N MET A 1185 -30.52 48.27 -67.89
CA MET A 1185 -31.54 49.18 -68.40
C MET A 1185 -30.87 50.32 -69.17
N GLN A 1186 -31.29 50.51 -70.42
CA GLN A 1186 -30.77 51.57 -71.27
C GLN A 1186 -31.47 52.90 -70.98
N THR A 1187 -30.72 54.00 -71.02
CA THR A 1187 -31.22 55.37 -70.82
C THR A 1187 -30.67 56.31 -71.89
N SER A 1188 -31.40 57.38 -72.17
CA SER A 1188 -31.03 58.48 -73.09
C SER A 1188 -30.48 58.04 -74.45
N LYS A 1189 -31.11 57.04 -75.08
CA LYS A 1189 -30.63 56.50 -76.36
C LYS A 1189 -31.73 55.91 -77.22
N TRP A 1190 -31.42 55.81 -78.50
CA TRP A 1190 -32.22 55.05 -79.46
C TRP A 1190 -31.96 53.55 -79.32
N ILE A 1191 -33.04 52.77 -79.28
CA ILE A 1191 -33.06 51.32 -79.34
C ILE A 1191 -33.50 50.92 -80.75
N SER A 1192 -32.64 50.16 -81.42
CA SER A 1192 -32.83 49.71 -82.81
C SER A 1192 -33.15 50.84 -83.80
N GLY A 1193 -32.76 52.08 -83.49
CA GLY A 1193 -33.04 53.27 -84.31
C GLY A 1193 -34.52 53.65 -84.46
N GLN A 1194 -35.42 53.01 -83.69
CA GLN A 1194 -36.87 53.18 -83.84
C GLN A 1194 -37.56 53.75 -82.59
N TYR A 1195 -37.05 53.43 -81.40
CA TYR A 1195 -37.65 53.81 -80.12
C TYR A 1195 -36.62 54.53 -79.26
N TYR A 1196 -37.01 55.60 -78.58
CA TYR A 1196 -36.12 56.33 -77.69
C TYR A 1196 -36.46 56.03 -76.23
N VAL A 1197 -35.46 55.68 -75.43
CA VAL A 1197 -35.57 55.58 -73.97
C VAL A 1197 -34.99 56.84 -73.33
N LYS A 1198 -35.73 57.41 -72.37
CA LYS A 1198 -35.37 58.66 -71.68
C LYS A 1198 -34.26 58.43 -70.63
N ASP A 1199 -33.84 59.51 -69.98
CA ASP A 1199 -32.86 59.48 -68.89
C ASP A 1199 -33.29 58.58 -67.72
N ASP A 1200 -34.59 58.50 -67.45
CA ASP A 1200 -35.21 57.61 -66.47
C ASP A 1200 -35.46 56.18 -66.99
N GLY A 1201 -35.03 55.87 -68.23
CA GLY A 1201 -35.13 54.56 -68.88
C GLY A 1201 -36.49 54.24 -69.49
N LYS A 1202 -37.50 55.08 -69.31
CA LYS A 1202 -38.83 54.86 -69.89
C LYS A 1202 -38.79 55.14 -71.38
N MET A 1203 -39.46 54.30 -72.17
CA MET A 1203 -39.74 54.57 -73.58
C MET A 1203 -40.57 55.85 -73.69
N ALA A 1204 -40.10 56.79 -74.51
CA ALA A 1204 -40.81 58.02 -74.82
C ALA A 1204 -42.03 57.75 -75.71
N THR A 1205 -43.13 58.49 -75.49
CA THR A 1205 -44.36 58.37 -76.29
C THR A 1205 -45.03 59.73 -76.42
N SER A 1206 -45.47 60.08 -77.63
CA SER A 1206 -46.14 61.36 -77.95
C SER A 1206 -45.34 62.60 -77.51
N GLU A 1207 -44.02 62.55 -77.63
CA GLU A 1207 -43.13 63.61 -77.14
C GLU A 1207 -41.92 63.81 -78.06
N TRP A 1208 -41.30 64.99 -77.98
CA TRP A 1208 -40.01 65.26 -78.62
C TRP A 1208 -38.87 64.71 -77.76
N VAL A 1209 -37.92 64.03 -78.38
CA VAL A 1209 -36.80 63.34 -77.74
C VAL A 1209 -35.45 63.78 -78.31
N ASP A 1210 -34.36 63.34 -77.68
CA ASP A 1210 -32.98 63.57 -78.15
C ASP A 1210 -32.68 65.07 -78.38
N GLY A 1211 -32.88 65.86 -77.33
CA GLY A 1211 -32.68 67.31 -77.36
C GLY A 1211 -33.66 68.07 -78.25
N GLY A 1212 -34.87 67.54 -78.46
CA GLY A 1212 -35.93 68.18 -79.25
C GLY A 1212 -35.84 67.94 -80.76
N LYS A 1213 -34.99 67.02 -81.21
CA LYS A 1213 -34.71 66.79 -82.64
C LYS A 1213 -35.67 65.83 -83.34
N TYR A 1214 -36.30 64.92 -82.59
CA TYR A 1214 -37.13 63.86 -83.16
C TYR A 1214 -38.41 63.70 -82.36
N TYR A 1215 -39.55 63.50 -83.03
CA TYR A 1215 -40.84 63.23 -82.39
C TYR A 1215 -41.18 61.74 -82.44
N VAL A 1216 -41.55 61.15 -81.32
CA VAL A 1216 -42.04 59.77 -81.24
C VAL A 1216 -43.56 59.75 -81.06
N GLY A 1217 -44.25 58.84 -81.77
CA GLY A 1217 -45.70 58.70 -81.76
C GLY A 1217 -46.25 58.13 -80.45
N SER A 1218 -47.57 57.95 -80.39
CA SER A 1218 -48.27 57.35 -79.24
C SER A 1218 -47.89 55.89 -79.00
N ASP A 1219 -47.38 55.19 -80.02
CA ASP A 1219 -46.80 53.84 -79.93
C ASP A 1219 -45.28 53.85 -79.63
N GLY A 1220 -44.68 55.03 -79.45
CA GLY A 1220 -43.26 55.24 -79.15
C GLY A 1220 -42.32 55.13 -80.34
N LYS A 1221 -42.83 54.88 -81.55
CA LYS A 1221 -41.99 54.84 -82.76
C LYS A 1221 -41.65 56.23 -83.23
N TRP A 1222 -40.42 56.41 -83.74
CA TRP A 1222 -40.02 57.65 -84.39
C TRP A 1222 -40.87 57.96 -85.63
N ILE A 1223 -41.49 59.14 -85.66
CA ILE A 1223 -42.21 59.66 -86.83
C ILE A 1223 -41.25 60.59 -87.60
N LYS A 1224 -40.68 60.07 -88.70
CA LYS A 1224 -39.79 60.84 -89.58
C LYS A 1224 -40.56 61.99 -90.24
N GLY A 1225 -40.03 63.20 -90.14
CA GLY A 1225 -40.60 64.39 -90.79
C GLY A 1225 -41.79 65.04 -90.08
N TYR A 1226 -42.08 64.65 -88.84
CA TYR A 1226 -43.09 65.32 -87.99
C TYR A 1226 -42.67 66.77 -87.73
N LYS A 1227 -43.59 67.73 -87.91
CA LYS A 1227 -43.36 69.17 -87.76
C LYS A 1227 -44.27 69.75 -86.70
#